data_AF-A0A2B7XRW1-F1
#
_entry.id   AF-A0A2B7XRW1-F1
#
_cell.length_a   1.000
_cell.length_b   1.000
_cell.length_c   1.000
_cell.angle_alpha   90.00
_cell.angle_beta   90.00
_cell.angle_gamma   90.00
#
_symmetry.space_group_name_H-M   'P 1'
#
loop_
_entity.id
_entity.type
_entity.pdbx_description
1 polymer ?
#
loop_
_entity_poly.entity_id
_entity_poly.type
_entity_poly.pdbx_seq_one_letter_code
_entity_poly.pdbx_strand_id
1 'polypeptide(L)'
;MDNLPKSGSDPLVNRPAKASVLPILLSPATLRPVAFRTFTKKHNLTITSSTLQLLASFVGKNCGSSWREAGLADLVLDEVAKAWKKAGGGILVDDGQGTSLKQILQSLESNMSGGRIFWNTDSKLSQERTPQFSTAIDAGVPDSIRFSNDDDDDDGSRVAIADRELLGSEGYEPEEVSSRIAIRRFIKVIDAFDQPRLSYNFTKKRFELCLNSPSLFPAASQRVSVFRQRYHLIHQRLLRNESFQSKAYPTQLPGLSSTSVNTKGFYKLSSIANLLGRGGTSHLLLGLLSLSPTGELSLTDPSGTVRVDLSRAKAVPKDGAWFAPGMIILIDGVYEEENELRGSALGGNDGVGGIIGGKFIGLSIAGPPCERRDATLGIGGQKDDRSLDLEGGFGLVDFLGVGSERAQGARMRQIETECLRINHGEDKGTVQNSVVIMSDIFLDMPQTTTALRNVFGHYSSNSDTKLPTLFILIGNFVEHAAVAGGGGGGSIEYKECFDLLASVLSEYPRLLVESSFVFVPGDNDPWPSSYSAGSVTAVPREPIPDLFTSRVKRTFKNAHNSKVSDVREPTNTAIWVSNPARISIFGPVQELVVFRDDISGRLRRTSLVLSDEIEPQPSQPGDDNVLEHDVDPENVQDSSIRRPQPRNALEAGIRASRKLVKTILDQGNLSPFPLNARPVLWDYAASLDLYPLPTAMILADSEADPFVVTYEGCHVMNPGKLVPQGSKGLARWMEYDISKRQGTVRERRF
;
A
#
# COMPACT_ATOMS: atom_id res chain seq x y z
N MET A 1 8.01 -6.28 52.07
CA MET A 1 7.60 -7.50 51.35
C MET A 1 7.18 -7.11 49.95
N ASP A 2 7.92 -7.32 48.87
CA ASP A 2 9.31 -7.67 48.57
C ASP A 2 9.49 -7.23 47.10
N ASN A 3 10.40 -6.29 46.83
CA ASN A 3 11.62 -6.53 46.06
C ASN A 3 11.52 -7.61 44.95
N LEU A 4 11.40 -7.16 43.69
CA LEU A 4 11.86 -7.88 42.50
C LEU A 4 12.45 -6.87 41.48
N PRO A 5 13.45 -7.28 40.68
CA PRO A 5 14.51 -6.41 40.19
C PRO A 5 14.20 -5.72 38.86
N LYS A 6 14.71 -4.49 38.71
CA LYS A 6 14.81 -3.78 37.43
C LYS A 6 15.87 -4.47 36.57
N SER A 7 15.46 -5.27 35.59
CA SER A 7 16.33 -5.81 34.56
C SER A 7 16.70 -4.70 33.57
N GLY A 8 17.99 -4.40 33.47
CA GLY A 8 18.54 -3.39 32.56
C GLY A 8 18.25 -3.72 31.10
N SER A 9 17.65 -2.75 30.41
CA SER A 9 17.62 -2.66 28.96
C SER A 9 18.88 -1.95 28.50
N ASP A 10 19.80 -2.65 27.83
CA ASP A 10 20.83 -2.02 27.02
C ASP A 10 20.16 -1.28 25.85
N PRO A 11 20.42 0.02 25.64
CA PRO A 11 19.88 0.73 24.50
C PRO A 11 20.71 0.38 23.26
N LEU A 12 20.14 -0.47 22.39
CA LEU A 12 20.62 -0.62 21.02
C LEU A 12 20.60 0.75 20.33
N VAL A 13 21.79 1.21 19.90
CA VAL A 13 22.00 2.45 19.15
C VAL A 13 21.24 2.38 17.82
N ASN A 14 20.03 2.90 17.84
CA ASN A 14 19.22 3.15 16.67
C ASN A 14 19.80 4.40 16.01
N ARG A 15 20.54 4.29 14.90
CA ARG A 15 20.88 5.48 14.10
C ARG A 15 19.56 5.99 13.50
N PRO A 16 19.07 7.18 13.87
CA PRO A 16 17.87 7.72 13.27
C PRO A 16 18.09 7.88 11.76
N ALA A 17 17.09 7.50 10.95
CA ALA A 17 17.05 7.83 9.53
C ALA A 17 17.27 9.35 9.37
N LYS A 18 18.07 9.76 8.37
CA LYS A 18 18.35 11.18 8.11
C LYS A 18 17.02 11.91 7.86
N ALA A 19 16.48 12.57 8.88
CA ALA A 19 15.36 13.48 8.70
C ALA A 19 15.79 14.59 7.74
N SER A 20 15.10 14.72 6.61
CA SER A 20 15.41 15.72 5.59
C SER A 20 15.04 17.11 6.12
N VAL A 21 16.05 17.88 6.51
CA VAL A 21 15.88 19.30 6.85
C VAL A 21 15.95 20.10 5.56
N LEU A 22 14.99 20.99 5.32
CA LEU A 22 15.05 21.92 4.19
C LEU A 22 16.20 22.91 4.42
N PRO A 23 17.24 22.93 3.57
CA PRO A 23 18.38 23.80 3.75
C PRO A 23 17.98 25.25 3.53
N ILE A 24 18.50 26.15 4.36
CA ILE A 24 18.32 27.60 4.21
C ILE A 24 19.66 28.26 3.88
N LEU A 25 19.62 29.33 3.09
CA LEU A 25 20.80 30.15 2.83
C LEU A 25 20.93 31.20 3.94
N LEU A 26 21.74 30.87 4.96
CA LEU A 26 21.93 31.70 6.13
C LEU A 26 23.03 32.75 5.90
N SER A 27 22.73 34.03 6.11
CA SER A 27 23.72 35.09 5.96
C SER A 27 24.68 35.17 7.17
N PRO A 28 25.99 35.38 6.98
CA PRO A 28 26.94 35.45 8.10
C PRO A 28 26.61 36.53 9.14
N ALA A 29 25.96 37.62 8.73
CA ALA A 29 25.53 38.69 9.62
C ALA A 29 24.47 38.23 10.63
N THR A 30 23.55 37.36 10.23
CA THR A 30 22.47 36.85 11.10
C THR A 30 22.95 35.83 12.13
N LEU A 31 23.95 35.01 11.77
CA LEU A 31 24.55 34.05 12.70
C LEU A 31 25.55 34.69 13.68
N ARG A 32 26.10 35.88 13.33
CA ARG A 32 27.16 36.56 14.10
C ARG A 32 26.89 36.68 15.60
N PRO A 33 25.72 37.16 16.09
CA PRO A 33 25.49 37.32 17.52
C PRO A 33 25.54 35.99 18.29
N VAL A 34 25.06 34.92 17.67
CA VAL A 34 25.02 33.56 18.23
C VAL A 34 26.43 32.96 18.25
N ALA A 35 27.15 33.05 17.14
CA ALA A 35 28.52 32.55 17.02
C ALA A 35 29.50 33.26 17.96
N PHE A 36 29.38 34.59 18.13
CA PHE A 36 30.19 35.31 19.11
C PHE A 36 29.83 34.90 20.54
N ARG A 37 28.55 34.76 20.87
CA ARG A 37 28.15 34.30 22.20
C ARG A 37 28.73 32.91 22.54
N THR A 38 28.80 31.99 21.59
CA THR A 38 29.35 30.65 21.84
C THR A 38 30.87 30.62 21.78
N PHE A 39 31.49 31.08 20.70
CA PHE A 39 32.95 30.99 20.55
C PHE A 39 33.69 32.01 21.41
N THR A 40 33.33 33.31 21.37
CA THR A 40 34.10 34.33 22.10
C THR A 40 33.71 34.38 23.58
N LYS A 41 32.42 34.39 23.92
CA LYS A 41 32.00 34.52 25.33
C LYS A 41 32.08 33.22 26.13
N LYS A 42 31.65 32.07 25.58
CA LYS A 42 31.70 30.79 26.32
C LYS A 42 33.06 30.10 26.20
N HIS A 43 33.64 30.06 25.00
CA HIS A 43 34.86 29.29 24.75
C HIS A 43 36.14 30.12 24.63
N ASN A 44 36.06 31.45 24.68
CA ASN A 44 37.20 32.35 24.58
C ASN A 44 38.06 32.13 23.31
N LEU A 45 37.39 31.90 22.18
CA LEU A 45 37.96 31.73 20.84
C LEU A 45 37.60 32.92 19.96
N THR A 46 38.52 33.36 19.11
CA THR A 46 38.29 34.43 18.13
C THR A 46 37.93 33.86 16.76
N ILE A 47 36.88 34.41 16.14
CA ILE A 47 36.35 33.97 14.83
C ILE A 47 36.71 34.99 13.75
N THR A 48 37.24 34.53 12.62
CA THR A 48 37.46 35.33 11.40
C THR A 48 36.20 35.42 10.54
N SER A 49 36.15 36.40 9.61
CA SER A 49 35.00 36.54 8.70
C SER A 49 34.81 35.33 7.77
N SER A 50 35.90 34.71 7.33
CA SER A 50 35.87 33.48 6.53
C SER A 50 35.30 32.30 7.30
N THR A 51 35.72 32.12 8.56
CA THR A 51 35.19 31.09 9.45
C THR A 51 33.70 31.28 9.73
N LEU A 52 33.25 32.52 9.96
CA LEU A 52 31.83 32.81 10.17
C LEU A 52 30.98 32.47 8.93
N GLN A 53 31.52 32.65 7.73
CA GLN A 53 30.83 32.30 6.49
C GLN A 53 30.70 30.78 6.33
N LEU A 54 31.74 30.02 6.65
CA LEU A 54 31.69 28.55 6.65
C LEU A 54 30.67 28.03 7.67
N LEU A 55 30.68 28.56 8.89
CA LEU A 55 29.71 28.18 9.93
C LEU A 55 28.27 28.52 9.53
N ALA A 56 28.04 29.68 8.88
CA ALA A 56 26.72 30.05 8.38
C ALA A 56 26.21 29.09 7.30
N SER A 57 27.08 28.71 6.34
CA SER A 57 26.73 27.72 5.32
C SER A 57 26.41 26.34 5.92
N PHE A 58 27.19 25.91 6.92
CA PHE A 58 27.00 24.62 7.59
C PHE A 58 25.72 24.57 8.42
N VAL A 59 25.46 25.59 9.24
CA VAL A 59 24.23 25.67 10.05
C VAL A 59 23.00 25.78 9.16
N GLY A 60 23.07 26.58 8.09
CA GLY A 60 21.97 26.72 7.13
C GLY A 60 21.62 25.41 6.42
N LYS A 61 22.62 24.62 6.03
CA LYS A 61 22.45 23.31 5.40
C LYS A 61 21.90 22.25 6.36
N ASN A 62 22.42 22.20 7.59
CA ASN A 62 22.17 21.07 8.50
C ASN A 62 21.06 21.32 9.53
N CYS A 63 20.77 22.58 9.90
CA CYS A 63 19.75 22.93 10.89
C CYS A 63 18.47 23.56 10.27
N GLY A 64 18.53 24.00 9.00
CA GLY A 64 17.39 24.57 8.27
C GLY A 64 16.77 25.77 8.97
N SER A 65 15.45 25.98 8.79
CA SER A 65 14.70 27.09 9.41
C SER A 65 14.70 27.05 10.95
N SER A 66 14.86 25.86 11.55
CA SER A 66 14.81 25.66 13.00
C SER A 66 16.08 26.07 13.76
N TRP A 67 17.10 26.58 13.07
CA TRP A 67 18.40 26.97 13.67
C TRP A 67 18.28 27.99 14.82
N ARG A 68 17.28 28.89 14.75
CA ARG A 68 17.04 29.97 15.72
C ARG A 68 15.95 29.64 16.74
N GLU A 69 14.80 29.16 16.29
CA GLU A 69 13.62 28.92 17.14
C GLU A 69 13.80 27.74 18.09
N ALA A 70 14.44 26.66 17.61
CA ALA A 70 14.72 25.48 18.42
C ALA A 70 16.11 25.51 19.12
N GLY A 71 16.85 26.62 18.99
CA GLY A 71 18.17 26.80 19.61
C GLY A 71 19.26 25.83 19.11
N LEU A 72 19.04 25.16 17.98
CA LEU A 72 19.94 24.10 17.47
C LEU A 72 21.31 24.65 17.07
N ALA A 73 21.36 25.88 16.55
CA ALA A 73 22.64 26.52 16.19
C ALA A 73 23.55 26.71 17.41
N ASP A 74 23.01 27.03 18.59
CA ASP A 74 23.82 27.18 19.80
C ASP A 74 24.48 25.85 20.18
N LEU A 75 23.75 24.74 20.10
CA LEU A 75 24.26 23.40 20.43
C LEU A 75 25.34 22.96 19.44
N VAL A 76 25.09 23.14 18.13
CA VAL A 76 26.04 22.75 17.10
C VAL A 76 27.33 23.57 17.21
N LEU A 77 27.22 24.89 17.39
CA LEU A 77 28.38 25.76 17.52
C LEU A 77 29.16 25.52 18.83
N ASP A 78 28.49 25.16 19.92
CA ASP A 78 29.14 24.78 21.18
C ASP A 78 30.02 23.53 21.01
N GLU A 79 29.54 22.55 20.24
CA GLU A 79 30.27 21.31 19.97
C GLU A 79 31.41 21.49 18.98
N VAL A 80 31.24 22.33 17.96
CA VAL A 80 32.35 22.72 17.08
C VAL A 80 33.45 23.40 17.89
N ALA A 81 33.11 24.28 18.83
CA ALA A 81 34.09 24.97 19.68
C ALA A 81 34.84 24.00 20.63
N LYS A 82 34.13 23.01 21.21
CA LYS A 82 34.76 21.95 22.02
C LYS A 82 35.68 21.06 21.19
N ALA A 83 35.24 20.65 20.00
CA ALA A 83 36.04 19.84 19.08
C ALA A 83 37.31 20.57 18.62
N TRP A 84 37.21 21.88 18.36
CA TRP A 84 38.36 22.73 18.01
C TRP A 84 39.41 22.74 19.13
N LYS A 85 38.99 22.96 20.37
CA LYS A 85 39.89 22.89 21.53
C LYS A 85 40.51 21.51 21.74
N LYS A 86 39.71 20.45 21.56
CA LYS A 86 40.18 19.05 21.72
C LYS A 86 41.20 18.67 20.66
N ALA A 87 41.07 19.21 19.45
CA ALA A 87 42.03 19.01 18.37
C ALA A 87 43.36 19.78 18.59
N GLY A 88 43.46 20.61 19.64
CA GLY A 88 44.63 21.44 19.91
C GLY A 88 44.69 22.71 19.05
N GLY A 89 43.55 23.15 18.52
CA GLY A 89 43.47 24.39 17.73
C GLY A 89 43.81 25.63 18.56
N GLY A 90 44.40 26.63 17.92
CA GLY A 90 44.77 27.89 18.55
C GLY A 90 43.56 28.75 18.97
N ILE A 91 43.83 29.86 19.66
CA ILE A 91 42.82 30.84 20.11
C ILE A 91 42.06 31.43 18.91
N LEU A 92 42.73 31.58 17.77
CA LEU A 92 42.12 32.00 16.51
C LEU A 92 41.63 30.77 15.73
N VAL A 93 40.33 30.75 15.42
CA VAL A 93 39.71 29.68 14.60
C VAL A 93 39.93 30.01 13.12
N ASP A 94 41.04 29.52 12.57
CA ASP A 94 41.41 29.68 11.16
C ASP A 94 42.13 28.41 10.63
N ASP A 95 42.00 28.14 9.33
CA ASP A 95 42.44 26.89 8.66
C ASP A 95 43.99 26.78 8.49
N GLY A 96 44.78 27.49 9.30
CA GLY A 96 46.22 27.72 9.05
C GLY A 96 47.21 27.02 9.98
N GLN A 97 46.80 26.39 11.09
CA GLN A 97 47.72 25.80 12.07
C GLN A 97 47.33 24.38 12.50
N GLY A 98 47.55 23.40 11.63
CA GLY A 98 47.56 21.97 11.97
C GLY A 98 46.20 21.29 12.21
N THR A 99 45.14 22.04 12.50
CA THR A 99 43.76 21.54 12.63
C THR A 99 42.86 22.22 11.60
N SER A 100 42.19 21.45 10.73
CA SER A 100 41.26 22.02 9.75
C SER A 100 39.83 22.05 10.31
N LEU A 101 39.20 23.23 10.27
CA LEU A 101 37.81 23.39 10.67
C LEU A 101 36.88 22.57 9.76
N LYS A 102 37.21 22.48 8.47
CA LYS A 102 36.45 21.69 7.48
C LYS A 102 36.37 20.21 7.85
N GLN A 103 37.45 19.63 8.37
CA GLN A 103 37.47 18.22 8.81
C GLN A 103 36.57 18.00 10.03
N ILE A 104 36.55 18.95 10.97
CA ILE A 104 35.68 18.91 12.15
C ILE A 104 34.21 19.02 11.73
N LEU A 105 33.88 19.93 10.82
CA LEU A 105 32.52 20.09 10.29
C LEU A 105 32.06 18.83 9.54
N GLN A 106 32.93 18.21 8.74
CA GLN A 106 32.61 16.96 8.02
C GLN A 106 32.40 15.77 8.98
N SER A 107 33.22 15.68 10.04
CA SER A 107 33.02 14.67 11.10
C SER A 107 31.69 14.90 11.85
N LEU A 108 31.30 16.15 12.09
CA LEU A 108 30.03 16.46 12.74
C LEU A 108 28.84 16.21 11.80
N GLU A 109 28.96 16.51 10.51
CA GLU A 109 27.92 16.23 9.51
C GLU A 109 27.55 14.74 9.50
N SER A 110 28.54 13.86 9.64
CA SER A 110 28.30 12.40 9.70
C SER A 110 27.50 11.94 10.93
N ASN A 111 27.50 12.75 12.00
CA ASN A 111 26.83 12.46 13.28
C ASN A 111 25.57 13.34 13.50
N MET A 112 25.14 14.08 12.47
CA MET A 112 23.96 14.92 12.53
C MET A 112 22.76 14.29 11.81
N SER A 113 21.58 14.38 12.43
CA SER A 113 20.31 14.13 11.75
C SER A 113 19.25 15.10 12.27
N GLY A 114 18.44 15.68 11.37
CA GLY A 114 17.37 16.61 11.77
C GLY A 114 17.85 17.87 12.52
N GLY A 115 19.08 18.33 12.27
CA GLY A 115 19.69 19.48 13.00
C GLY A 115 20.15 19.17 14.43
N ARG A 116 20.14 17.90 14.87
CA ARG A 116 20.63 17.45 16.18
C ARG A 116 21.87 16.57 16.05
N ILE A 117 22.82 16.74 16.98
CA ILE A 117 24.06 15.94 17.05
C ILE A 117 23.78 14.69 17.90
N PHE A 118 24.11 13.51 17.38
CA PHE A 118 24.02 12.24 18.10
C PHE A 118 25.41 11.74 18.46
N TRP A 119 25.65 11.53 19.76
CA TRP A 119 26.90 10.93 20.25
C TRP A 119 26.76 9.41 20.26
N ASN A 120 27.71 8.71 19.66
CA ASN A 120 27.88 7.29 19.92
C ASN A 120 28.44 7.15 21.33
N THR A 121 27.60 6.75 22.28
CA THR A 121 27.95 6.62 23.70
C THR A 121 28.86 5.41 23.89
N ASP A 122 30.17 5.57 23.62
CA ASP A 122 31.16 4.54 23.94
C ASP A 122 32.57 5.12 24.22
N SER A 123 32.65 6.32 24.80
CA SER A 123 33.92 6.82 25.36
C SER A 123 33.74 7.50 26.71
N LYS A 124 33.67 6.66 27.74
CA LYS A 124 34.09 6.84 29.14
C LYS A 124 33.45 7.94 30.01
N LEU A 125 32.97 7.45 31.16
CA LEU A 125 32.68 8.17 32.40
C LEU A 125 33.82 9.13 32.80
N SER A 126 33.45 10.38 33.08
CA SER A 126 33.93 11.14 34.24
C SER A 126 32.97 12.31 34.49
N GLN A 127 32.40 12.33 35.71
CA GLN A 127 31.89 13.47 36.52
C GLN A 127 31.78 14.84 35.80
N GLU A 128 30.67 15.58 35.80
CA GLU A 128 29.92 16.07 36.96
C GLU A 128 28.48 16.50 36.63
N ARG A 129 27.58 16.22 37.58
CA ARG A 129 26.36 16.94 38.02
C ARG A 129 25.61 17.86 37.03
N THR A 130 24.43 17.41 36.60
CA THR A 130 23.29 18.27 36.25
C THR A 130 22.15 18.06 37.25
N PRO A 131 21.52 19.13 37.79
CA PRO A 131 20.34 19.00 38.61
C PRO A 131 19.10 18.80 37.72
N GLN A 132 18.22 17.91 38.17
CA GLN A 132 16.86 17.76 37.66
C GLN A 132 16.05 19.00 38.02
N PHE A 133 15.27 19.51 37.08
CA PHE A 133 14.12 20.37 37.39
C PHE A 133 12.93 19.94 36.54
N SER A 134 12.01 19.27 37.22
CA SER A 134 10.61 19.07 36.87
C SER A 134 9.80 20.30 37.27
N THR A 135 8.89 20.78 36.42
CA THR A 135 7.64 21.42 36.86
C THR A 135 6.62 21.44 35.73
N ALA A 136 5.44 20.91 36.04
CA ALA A 136 4.16 21.20 35.38
C ALA A 136 3.65 22.62 35.74
N ILE A 137 2.46 22.96 35.24
CA ILE A 137 1.57 24.15 35.44
C ILE A 137 1.36 24.81 34.06
N ASP A 138 0.23 24.66 33.37
CA ASP A 138 -1.18 25.06 33.65
C ASP A 138 -1.49 26.53 33.32
N ALA A 139 -2.61 26.67 32.60
CA ALA A 139 -3.50 27.78 32.22
C ALA A 139 -3.00 29.25 32.10
N GLY A 140 -3.46 29.91 31.02
CA GLY A 140 -3.65 31.37 31.01
C GLY A 140 -3.78 32.01 29.62
N VAL A 141 -5.02 32.21 29.16
CA VAL A 141 -5.41 33.19 28.11
C VAL A 141 -5.79 34.49 28.83
N PRO A 142 -5.38 35.70 28.34
CA PRO A 142 -6.26 36.58 27.55
C PRO A 142 -5.55 37.23 26.33
N ASP A 143 -6.22 37.35 25.17
CA ASP A 143 -6.94 38.54 24.65
C ASP A 143 -6.08 39.83 24.68
N SER A 144 -5.87 40.64 23.65
CA SER A 144 -6.62 40.94 22.42
C SER A 144 -5.80 41.98 21.61
N ILE A 145 -5.62 41.87 20.29
CA ILE A 145 -5.57 43.02 19.34
C ILE A 145 -6.12 42.55 17.98
N ARG A 146 -7.23 43.16 17.56
CA ARG A 146 -7.86 43.10 16.23
C ARG A 146 -7.28 44.19 15.31
N PHE A 147 -7.72 44.14 14.04
CA PHE A 147 -7.60 45.10 12.91
C PHE A 147 -6.58 44.66 11.85
N SER A 148 -6.83 44.73 10.54
CA SER A 148 -8.03 44.81 9.68
C SER A 148 -7.52 44.70 8.24
N ASN A 149 -8.29 44.02 7.40
CA ASN A 149 -8.60 44.18 5.98
C ASN A 149 -7.86 45.20 5.05
N ASP A 150 -7.79 44.72 3.80
CA ASP A 150 -7.90 45.39 2.48
C ASP A 150 -6.62 45.66 1.65
N ASP A 151 -6.55 44.86 0.58
CA ASP A 151 -6.47 45.20 -0.86
C ASP A 151 -5.16 45.56 -1.60
N ASP A 152 -5.09 44.86 -2.75
CA ASP A 152 -4.61 45.20 -4.10
C ASP A 152 -3.18 44.88 -4.60
N ASP A 153 -3.22 44.13 -5.73
CA ASP A 153 -2.38 44.10 -6.94
C ASP A 153 -0.89 43.71 -6.82
N ASP A 154 -0.21 43.16 -7.81
CA ASP A 154 -0.43 42.45 -9.08
C ASP A 154 1.01 42.04 -9.48
N ASP A 155 1.12 41.17 -10.47
CA ASP A 155 2.27 40.98 -11.33
C ASP A 155 3.35 39.94 -10.97
N GLY A 156 3.67 39.15 -11.99
CA GLY A 156 5.08 39.00 -12.34
C GLY A 156 5.66 37.61 -12.22
N SER A 157 5.34 36.77 -13.20
CA SER A 157 6.13 35.60 -13.59
C SER A 157 7.64 35.86 -13.54
N ARG A 158 8.39 35.11 -12.74
CA ARG A 158 9.82 34.84 -13.00
C ARG A 158 10.14 33.40 -12.66
N VAL A 159 10.01 32.57 -13.68
CA VAL A 159 10.69 31.28 -13.78
C VAL A 159 12.20 31.56 -13.68
N ALA A 160 12.81 31.18 -12.56
CA ALA A 160 14.26 31.07 -12.46
C ALA A 160 14.68 29.72 -13.04
N ILE A 161 14.90 29.69 -14.36
CA ILE A 161 15.79 28.74 -15.01
C ILE A 161 17.21 29.15 -14.59
N ALA A 162 17.74 28.54 -13.54
CA ALA A 162 19.18 28.58 -13.22
C ALA A 162 19.50 27.44 -12.24
N ASP A 163 20.10 26.39 -12.80
CA ASP A 163 21.18 25.56 -12.23
C ASP A 163 21.12 24.16 -12.84
N ARG A 164 21.26 24.13 -14.16
CA ARG A 164 21.73 22.99 -14.93
C ARG A 164 23.21 23.24 -15.20
N GLU A 165 24.06 22.91 -14.23
CA GLU A 165 25.52 22.68 -14.32
C GLU A 165 26.15 22.82 -12.93
N LEU A 166 26.13 21.75 -12.12
CA LEU A 166 27.18 21.37 -11.17
C LEU A 166 26.71 20.17 -10.31
N LEU A 167 26.78 18.97 -10.87
CA LEU A 167 26.99 17.76 -10.07
C LEU A 167 27.94 16.90 -10.88
N GLY A 168 29.21 17.08 -10.52
CA GLY A 168 30.32 16.32 -11.06
C GLY A 168 30.06 14.83 -10.93
N SER A 169 30.54 14.12 -11.95
CA SER A 169 30.81 12.71 -11.95
C SER A 169 31.49 12.26 -10.66
N GLU A 170 30.74 11.65 -9.75
CA GLU A 170 31.30 10.58 -8.95
C GLU A 170 31.33 9.35 -9.85
N GLY A 171 32.49 9.11 -10.46
CA GLY A 171 32.77 7.87 -11.15
C GLY A 171 32.67 6.72 -10.15
N TYR A 172 31.56 5.99 -10.21
CA TYR A 172 31.50 4.63 -9.71
C TYR A 172 32.31 3.77 -10.68
N GLU A 173 33.58 3.53 -10.33
CA GLU A 173 34.30 2.37 -10.86
C GLU A 173 33.52 1.11 -10.43
N PRO A 174 33.07 0.26 -11.36
CA PRO A 174 32.32 -0.93 -11.01
C PRO A 174 33.26 -1.98 -10.44
N GLU A 175 33.46 -1.99 -9.12
CA GLU A 175 33.92 -3.20 -8.44
C GLU A 175 32.87 -4.31 -8.64
N GLU A 176 33.32 -5.55 -8.88
CA GLU A 176 32.53 -6.74 -9.19
C GLU A 176 31.57 -7.14 -8.05
N VAL A 177 30.52 -6.34 -7.83
CA VAL A 177 29.43 -6.67 -6.93
C VAL A 177 28.49 -7.61 -7.66
N SER A 178 28.28 -8.82 -7.13
CA SER A 178 27.29 -9.77 -7.65
C SER A 178 25.96 -9.08 -7.96
N SER A 179 25.50 -9.16 -9.21
CA SER A 179 24.42 -8.35 -9.79
C SER A 179 23.07 -8.44 -9.04
N ARG A 180 22.85 -9.49 -8.25
CA ARG A 180 21.68 -9.63 -7.36
C ARG A 180 21.72 -8.72 -6.14
N ILE A 181 22.91 -8.47 -5.60
CA ILE A 181 23.11 -7.58 -4.46
C ILE A 181 22.72 -6.15 -4.89
N ALA A 182 22.95 -5.79 -6.14
CA ALA A 182 22.53 -4.50 -6.70
C ALA A 182 21.00 -4.33 -6.72
N ILE A 183 20.24 -5.33 -7.19
CA ILE A 183 18.76 -5.23 -7.26
C ILE A 183 18.15 -5.13 -5.86
N ARG A 184 18.65 -5.90 -4.89
CA ARG A 184 18.16 -5.87 -3.50
C ARG A 184 18.19 -4.49 -2.87
N ARG A 185 19.21 -3.69 -3.16
CA ARG A 185 19.35 -2.32 -2.65
C ARG A 185 18.21 -1.41 -3.10
N PHE A 186 17.56 -1.73 -4.22
CA PHE A 186 16.43 -0.99 -4.77
C PHE A 186 15.07 -1.63 -4.45
N ILE A 187 15.02 -2.66 -3.61
CA ILE A 187 13.78 -3.23 -3.08
C ILE A 187 13.50 -2.61 -1.72
N LYS A 188 12.40 -1.86 -1.61
CA LYS A 188 11.91 -1.32 -0.35
C LYS A 188 10.55 -1.93 -0.02
N VAL A 189 10.46 -2.49 1.18
CA VAL A 189 9.20 -3.04 1.69
C VAL A 189 8.55 -1.97 2.58
N ILE A 190 7.26 -1.74 2.37
CA ILE A 190 6.49 -0.63 2.96
C ILE A 190 5.30 -1.22 3.69
N ASP A 191 5.27 -0.96 4.99
CA ASP A 191 4.17 -1.34 5.86
C ASP A 191 2.94 -0.44 5.58
N ALA A 192 1.72 -0.99 5.65
CA ALA A 192 0.48 -0.21 5.63
C ALA A 192 0.43 0.93 6.67
N PHE A 193 1.05 0.78 7.83
CA PHE A 193 1.08 1.82 8.87
C PHE A 193 2.09 2.94 8.58
N ASP A 194 3.08 2.69 7.72
CA ASP A 194 4.13 3.64 7.34
C ASP A 194 3.82 4.42 6.05
N GLN A 195 2.74 4.07 5.34
CA GLN A 195 2.37 4.73 4.10
C GLN A 195 1.96 6.21 4.32
N PRO A 196 2.30 7.11 3.39
CA PRO A 196 1.88 8.50 3.47
C PRO A 196 0.35 8.60 3.38
N ARG A 197 -0.26 9.28 4.36
CA ARG A 197 -1.71 9.47 4.40
C ARG A 197 -2.13 10.60 3.49
N LEU A 198 -2.67 10.25 2.33
CA LEU A 198 -3.14 11.21 1.33
C LEU A 198 -4.67 11.29 1.36
N SER A 199 -5.20 12.51 1.30
CA SER A 199 -6.63 12.78 1.15
C SER A 199 -6.87 13.51 -0.17
N TYR A 200 -7.84 13.06 -0.95
CA TYR A 200 -8.20 13.72 -2.20
C TYR A 200 -9.16 14.88 -1.93
N ASN A 201 -8.79 16.06 -2.42
CA ASN A 201 -9.63 17.25 -2.37
C ASN A 201 -10.35 17.42 -3.70
N PHE A 202 -11.65 17.12 -3.72
CA PHE A 202 -12.47 17.18 -4.94
C PHE A 202 -12.53 18.60 -5.55
N THR A 203 -12.62 19.65 -4.72
CA THR A 203 -12.68 21.04 -5.20
C THR A 203 -11.39 21.49 -5.85
N LYS A 204 -10.24 21.18 -5.22
CA LYS A 204 -8.92 21.54 -5.74
C LYS A 204 -8.36 20.54 -6.75
N LYS A 205 -9.07 19.43 -6.98
CA LYS A 205 -8.66 18.30 -7.81
C LYS A 205 -7.25 17.77 -7.54
N ARG A 206 -6.79 17.81 -6.28
CA ARG A 206 -5.41 17.43 -5.89
C ARG A 206 -5.39 16.59 -4.61
N PHE A 207 -4.30 15.85 -4.42
CA PHE A 207 -4.02 15.16 -3.16
C PHE A 207 -3.37 16.12 -2.15
N GLU A 208 -3.82 16.04 -0.91
CA GLU A 208 -3.27 16.78 0.23
C GLU A 208 -2.79 15.79 1.28
N LEU A 209 -1.64 16.08 1.91
CA LEU A 209 -1.07 15.23 2.95
C LEU A 209 -1.79 15.47 4.28
N CYS A 210 -2.24 14.40 4.92
CA CYS A 210 -2.78 14.46 6.27
C CYS A 210 -1.63 14.53 7.29
N LEU A 211 -1.48 15.69 7.94
CA LEU A 211 -0.42 15.93 8.93
C LEU A 211 -0.75 15.41 10.34
N ASN A 212 -1.99 14.99 10.57
CA ASN A 212 -2.42 14.49 11.86
C ASN A 212 -1.84 13.09 12.11
N SER A 213 -1.39 12.84 13.35
CA SER A 213 -0.98 11.51 13.76
C SER A 213 -2.18 10.55 13.69
N PRO A 214 -2.01 9.35 13.11
CA PRO A 214 -3.08 8.37 13.05
C PRO A 214 -3.41 7.84 14.45
N SER A 215 -4.68 7.48 14.66
CA SER A 215 -5.20 6.86 15.87
C SER A 215 -5.90 5.55 15.52
N LEU A 216 -5.81 4.56 16.42
CA LEU A 216 -6.63 3.34 16.35
C LEU A 216 -8.11 3.62 16.68
N PHE A 217 -8.38 4.69 17.44
CA PHE A 217 -9.72 5.12 17.81
C PHE A 217 -10.00 6.55 17.30
N PRO A 218 -10.15 6.73 15.98
CA PRO A 218 -10.44 8.03 15.40
C PRO A 218 -11.89 8.47 15.69
N ALA A 219 -12.13 9.78 15.56
CA ALA A 219 -13.48 10.35 15.69
C ALA A 219 -14.44 9.79 14.61
N ALA A 220 -15.74 9.77 14.91
CA ALA A 220 -16.77 9.27 13.98
C ALA A 220 -16.78 10.00 12.62
N SER A 221 -16.30 11.25 12.57
CA SER A 221 -16.12 12.00 11.32
C SER A 221 -15.15 11.32 10.34
N GLN A 222 -14.14 10.61 10.84
CA GLN A 222 -13.19 9.86 9.99
C GLN A 222 -13.86 8.68 9.31
N ARG A 223 -14.79 7.99 9.98
CA ARG A 223 -15.59 6.93 9.36
C ARG A 223 -16.33 7.44 8.12
N VAL A 224 -16.95 8.62 8.22
CA VAL A 224 -17.65 9.26 7.09
C VAL A 224 -16.66 9.66 6.01
N SER A 225 -15.49 10.19 6.40
CA SER A 225 -14.42 10.56 5.49
C SER A 225 -13.96 9.39 4.61
N VAL A 226 -13.80 8.18 5.17
CA VAL A 226 -13.38 6.98 4.41
C VAL A 226 -14.30 6.73 3.19
N PHE A 227 -15.61 6.68 3.41
CA PHE A 227 -16.56 6.44 2.32
C PHE A 227 -16.63 7.61 1.34
N ARG A 228 -16.53 8.84 1.85
CA ARG A 228 -16.52 10.05 1.03
C ARG A 228 -15.28 10.10 0.12
N GLN A 229 -14.11 9.79 0.64
CA GLN A 229 -12.86 9.72 -0.11
C GLN A 229 -12.94 8.65 -1.21
N ARG A 230 -13.43 7.45 -0.87
CA ARG A 230 -13.60 6.37 -1.85
C ARG A 230 -14.55 6.78 -2.98
N TYR A 231 -15.67 7.44 -2.67
CA TYR A 231 -16.58 7.99 -3.68
C TYR A 231 -15.89 9.04 -4.56
N HIS A 232 -15.18 10.01 -3.97
CA HIS A 232 -14.54 11.08 -4.72
C HIS A 232 -13.41 10.58 -5.63
N LEU A 233 -12.62 9.59 -5.20
CA LEU A 233 -11.59 8.97 -6.03
C LEU A 233 -12.20 8.30 -7.26
N ILE A 234 -13.24 7.47 -7.09
CA ILE A 234 -13.91 6.82 -8.20
C ILE A 234 -14.59 7.85 -9.11
N HIS A 235 -15.26 8.86 -8.53
CA HIS A 235 -15.92 9.91 -9.29
C HIS A 235 -14.92 10.73 -10.13
N GLN A 236 -13.78 11.12 -9.57
CA GLN A 236 -12.73 11.80 -10.32
C GLN A 236 -12.16 10.92 -11.44
N ARG A 237 -11.96 9.62 -11.17
CA ARG A 237 -11.50 8.65 -12.16
C ARG A 237 -12.48 8.53 -13.34
N LEU A 238 -13.78 8.52 -13.06
CA LEU A 238 -14.83 8.50 -14.09
C LEU A 238 -14.82 9.75 -14.96
N LEU A 239 -14.68 10.94 -14.36
CA LEU A 239 -14.64 12.21 -15.10
C LEU A 239 -13.41 12.34 -16.01
N ARG A 240 -12.34 11.60 -15.73
CA ARG A 240 -11.14 11.52 -16.58
C ARG A 240 -11.26 10.51 -17.71
N ASN A 241 -12.27 9.64 -17.69
CA ASN A 241 -12.51 8.70 -18.77
C ASN A 241 -13.19 9.43 -19.95
N GLU A 242 -12.69 9.20 -21.15
CA GLU A 242 -13.20 9.80 -22.40
C GLU A 242 -14.70 9.61 -22.60
N SER A 243 -15.27 8.52 -22.07
CA SER A 243 -16.70 8.21 -22.18
C SER A 243 -17.60 9.18 -21.42
N PHE A 244 -17.05 9.89 -20.42
CA PHE A 244 -17.77 10.85 -19.57
C PHE A 244 -17.36 12.31 -19.88
N GLN A 245 -16.39 12.52 -20.77
CA GLN A 245 -15.96 13.85 -21.18
C GLN A 245 -16.86 14.37 -22.31
N SER A 246 -17.49 15.52 -22.08
CA SER A 246 -18.23 16.23 -23.13
C SER A 246 -17.23 16.75 -24.16
N LYS A 247 -17.27 16.24 -25.40
CA LYS A 247 -16.47 16.80 -26.50
C LYS A 247 -16.94 18.23 -26.75
N ALA A 248 -16.13 19.21 -26.35
CA ALA A 248 -16.51 20.64 -26.34
C ALA A 248 -16.61 21.31 -27.72
N TYR A 249 -16.46 20.57 -28.84
CA TYR A 249 -16.59 21.14 -30.19
C TYR A 249 -17.46 20.25 -31.09
N PRO A 250 -18.66 20.72 -31.49
CA PRO A 250 -19.31 20.21 -32.68
C PRO A 250 -18.62 20.86 -33.89
N THR A 251 -17.67 20.18 -34.53
CA THR A 251 -17.26 20.53 -35.90
C THR A 251 -18.41 20.19 -36.86
N GLN A 252 -19.45 21.02 -36.86
CA GLN A 252 -20.41 21.06 -37.95
C GLN A 252 -19.73 21.77 -39.13
N LEU A 253 -19.11 20.99 -40.01
CA LEU A 253 -19.04 21.38 -41.42
C LEU A 253 -20.46 21.21 -42.00
N PRO A 254 -21.13 22.26 -42.48
CA PRO A 254 -22.45 22.13 -43.06
C PRO A 254 -22.32 21.53 -44.47
N GLY A 255 -22.70 20.27 -44.60
CA GLY A 255 -22.89 19.64 -45.91
C GLY A 255 -22.24 18.27 -46.05
N LEU A 256 -22.88 17.24 -45.48
CA LEU A 256 -23.16 15.99 -46.19
C LEU A 256 -24.12 15.15 -45.35
N SER A 257 -25.32 14.96 -45.85
CA SER A 257 -26.30 14.01 -45.32
C SER A 257 -25.76 12.59 -45.49
N SER A 258 -25.46 11.93 -44.37
CA SER A 258 -25.39 10.47 -44.31
C SER A 258 -26.17 9.96 -43.10
N THR A 259 -27.28 9.31 -43.39
CA THR A 259 -28.04 8.45 -42.50
C THR A 259 -27.21 7.22 -42.14
N SER A 260 -26.62 7.19 -40.94
CA SER A 260 -26.37 5.94 -40.18
C SER A 260 -25.85 6.20 -38.75
N VAL A 261 -26.66 5.73 -37.80
CA VAL A 261 -26.39 5.31 -36.41
C VAL A 261 -24.91 5.22 -35.96
N ASN A 262 -24.45 6.22 -35.19
CA ASN A 262 -23.64 6.07 -33.95
C ASN A 262 -23.05 7.42 -33.50
N THR A 263 -23.89 8.33 -33.03
CA THR A 263 -23.42 9.31 -32.05
C THR A 263 -23.16 8.56 -30.75
N LYS A 264 -21.92 8.14 -30.48
CA LYS A 264 -21.52 7.76 -29.11
C LYS A 264 -21.70 9.00 -28.23
N GLY A 265 -22.89 9.13 -27.64
CA GLY A 265 -23.18 10.16 -26.64
C GLY A 265 -22.25 9.98 -25.44
N PHE A 266 -21.78 11.08 -24.86
CA PHE A 266 -21.07 11.03 -23.60
C PHE A 266 -22.05 10.68 -22.48
N TYR A 267 -21.60 9.91 -21.49
CA TYR A 267 -22.42 9.58 -20.33
C TYR A 267 -22.45 10.77 -19.36
N LYS A 268 -23.65 11.21 -18.98
CA LYS A 268 -23.84 12.28 -18.00
C LYS A 268 -24.28 11.68 -16.66
N LEU A 269 -23.45 11.83 -15.65
CA LEU A 269 -23.80 11.46 -14.27
C LEU A 269 -24.83 12.43 -13.69
N SER A 270 -25.87 11.88 -13.06
CA SER A 270 -26.86 12.63 -12.29
C SER A 270 -26.64 12.35 -10.80
N SER A 271 -26.70 13.39 -9.97
CA SER A 271 -26.76 13.20 -8.51
C SER A 271 -28.15 12.74 -8.09
N ILE A 272 -28.22 12.03 -6.96
CA ILE A 272 -29.48 11.50 -6.43
C ILE A 272 -30.46 12.63 -6.09
N ALA A 273 -29.98 13.75 -5.53
CA ALA A 273 -30.81 14.92 -5.27
C ALA A 273 -31.49 15.52 -6.53
N ASN A 274 -30.92 15.32 -7.72
CA ASN A 274 -31.50 15.83 -8.97
C ASN A 274 -32.68 14.99 -9.50
N LEU A 275 -33.00 13.85 -8.86
CA LEU A 275 -34.14 13.00 -9.21
C LEU A 275 -35.47 13.55 -8.68
N LEU A 276 -35.42 14.36 -7.62
CA LEU A 276 -36.61 14.94 -6.98
C LEU A 276 -37.43 15.75 -8.01
N GLY A 277 -38.71 15.42 -8.12
CA GLY A 277 -39.64 16.06 -9.05
C GLY A 277 -39.41 15.71 -10.53
N ARG A 278 -38.59 14.71 -10.83
CA ARG A 278 -38.33 14.22 -12.20
C ARG A 278 -38.76 12.76 -12.37
N GLY A 279 -40.02 12.46 -12.02
CA GLY A 279 -40.60 11.14 -12.25
C GLY A 279 -40.60 10.76 -13.74
N GLY A 280 -40.29 9.50 -14.03
CA GLY A 280 -40.33 8.90 -15.36
C GLY A 280 -39.12 9.20 -16.27
N THR A 281 -38.10 9.94 -15.80
CA THR A 281 -36.90 10.22 -16.60
C THR A 281 -35.78 9.20 -16.36
N SER A 282 -34.99 8.95 -17.41
CA SER A 282 -33.82 8.07 -17.34
C SER A 282 -32.60 8.82 -16.82
N HIS A 283 -31.87 8.21 -15.89
CA HIS A 283 -30.67 8.77 -15.30
C HIS A 283 -29.57 7.71 -15.14
N LEU A 284 -28.32 8.15 -15.27
CA LEU A 284 -27.16 7.35 -14.89
C LEU A 284 -26.66 7.84 -13.52
N LEU A 285 -26.75 6.96 -12.52
CA LEU A 285 -26.36 7.24 -11.14
C LEU A 285 -25.04 6.55 -10.81
N LEU A 286 -24.19 7.26 -10.05
CA LEU A 286 -23.03 6.68 -9.36
C LEU A 286 -23.33 6.69 -7.86
N GLY A 287 -23.19 5.55 -7.20
CA GLY A 287 -23.39 5.52 -5.76
C GLY A 287 -22.90 4.25 -5.10
N LEU A 288 -22.84 4.29 -3.78
CA LEU A 288 -22.55 3.16 -2.91
C LEU A 288 -23.82 2.31 -2.76
N LEU A 289 -23.73 1.04 -3.16
CA LEU A 289 -24.78 0.07 -2.93
C LEU A 289 -24.80 -0.33 -1.45
N SER A 290 -25.96 -0.24 -0.83
CA SER A 290 -26.19 -0.56 0.58
C SER A 290 -27.46 -1.40 0.73
N LEU A 291 -27.51 -2.15 1.83
CA LEU A 291 -28.69 -2.92 2.21
C LEU A 291 -29.31 -2.25 3.43
N SER A 292 -30.58 -1.89 3.36
CA SER A 292 -31.32 -1.37 4.50
C SER A 292 -31.52 -2.46 5.57
N PRO A 293 -31.82 -2.09 6.83
CA PRO A 293 -32.19 -3.07 7.86
C PRO A 293 -33.42 -3.93 7.50
N THR A 294 -34.28 -3.45 6.60
CA THR A 294 -35.45 -4.18 6.09
C THR A 294 -35.11 -5.16 4.96
N GLY A 295 -33.86 -5.19 4.51
CA GLY A 295 -33.41 -6.04 3.41
C GLY A 295 -33.65 -5.44 2.02
N GLU A 296 -34.03 -4.17 1.92
CA GLU A 296 -34.18 -3.47 0.65
C GLU A 296 -32.84 -2.90 0.17
N LEU A 297 -32.63 -2.89 -1.16
CA LEU A 297 -31.44 -2.30 -1.75
C LEU A 297 -31.60 -0.78 -1.87
N SER A 298 -30.57 -0.05 -1.43
CA SER A 298 -30.48 1.40 -1.55
C SER A 298 -29.16 1.82 -2.16
N LEU A 299 -29.20 2.91 -2.92
CA LEU A 299 -28.02 3.56 -3.49
C LEU A 299 -27.81 4.90 -2.80
N THR A 300 -26.58 5.14 -2.35
CA THR A 300 -26.21 6.36 -1.62
C THR A 300 -25.08 7.10 -2.34
N ASP A 301 -25.27 8.40 -2.57
CA ASP A 301 -24.22 9.32 -3.01
C ASP A 301 -24.03 10.43 -1.93
N PRO A 302 -23.08 11.36 -2.08
CA PRO A 302 -22.94 12.46 -1.13
C PRO A 302 -24.14 13.42 -1.05
N SER A 303 -25.08 13.36 -1.99
CA SER A 303 -26.26 14.23 -2.07
C SER A 303 -27.51 13.64 -1.43
N GLY A 304 -27.66 12.32 -1.39
CA GLY A 304 -28.82 11.64 -0.83
C GLY A 304 -28.80 10.12 -1.01
N THR A 305 -29.87 9.48 -0.57
CA THR A 305 -30.10 8.02 -0.71
C THR A 305 -31.42 7.75 -1.42
N VAL A 306 -31.45 6.77 -2.33
CA VAL A 306 -32.66 6.34 -3.05
C VAL A 306 -32.80 4.82 -3.01
N ARG A 307 -34.03 4.31 -2.91
CA ARG A 307 -34.33 2.87 -3.00
C ARG A 307 -34.16 2.39 -4.44
N VAL A 308 -33.59 1.21 -4.64
CA VAL A 308 -33.31 0.68 -5.97
C VAL A 308 -33.96 -0.69 -6.17
N ASP A 309 -34.64 -0.85 -7.31
CA ASP A 309 -35.03 -2.15 -7.84
C ASP A 309 -33.99 -2.63 -8.87
N LEU A 310 -33.40 -3.80 -8.66
CA LEU A 310 -32.49 -4.43 -9.60
C LEU A 310 -33.04 -5.74 -10.20
N SER A 311 -34.31 -6.07 -9.95
CA SER A 311 -34.95 -7.30 -10.46
C SER A 311 -34.97 -7.42 -11.99
N ARG A 312 -34.88 -6.29 -12.71
CA ARG A 312 -34.85 -6.24 -14.18
C ARG A 312 -33.49 -5.80 -14.74
N ALA A 313 -32.51 -5.56 -13.86
CA ALA A 313 -31.24 -5.00 -14.25
C ALA A 313 -30.34 -6.06 -14.92
N LYS A 314 -29.66 -5.65 -15.99
CA LYS A 314 -28.66 -6.48 -16.68
C LYS A 314 -27.25 -6.04 -16.33
N ALA A 315 -26.37 -7.00 -16.06
CA ALA A 315 -24.96 -6.74 -15.81
C ALA A 315 -24.23 -6.34 -17.11
N VAL A 316 -23.46 -5.26 -17.04
CA VAL A 316 -22.60 -4.80 -18.14
C VAL A 316 -21.14 -4.76 -17.67
N PRO A 317 -20.25 -5.60 -18.24
CA PRO A 317 -20.49 -6.70 -19.16
C PRO A 317 -21.16 -7.92 -18.49
N LYS A 318 -21.88 -8.74 -19.29
CA LYS A 318 -22.56 -9.96 -18.82
C LYS A 318 -21.59 -10.90 -18.11
N ASP A 319 -21.97 -11.35 -16.90
CA ASP A 319 -21.17 -12.24 -16.04
C ASP A 319 -19.70 -11.78 -15.82
N GLY A 320 -19.44 -10.47 -15.98
CA GLY A 320 -18.07 -9.96 -15.98
C GLY A 320 -17.54 -9.52 -14.61
N ALA A 321 -18.41 -9.20 -13.65
CA ALA A 321 -18.03 -8.75 -12.31
C ALA A 321 -19.05 -9.21 -11.27
N TRP A 322 -18.62 -9.27 -10.01
CA TRP A 322 -19.53 -9.43 -8.88
C TRP A 322 -19.99 -8.06 -8.39
N PHE A 323 -21.26 -7.98 -7.99
CA PHE A 323 -21.84 -6.80 -7.37
C PHE A 323 -22.30 -7.16 -5.97
N ALA A 324 -21.80 -6.49 -4.95
CA ALA A 324 -22.16 -6.73 -3.56
C ALA A 324 -22.41 -5.40 -2.83
N PRO A 325 -23.19 -5.40 -1.73
CA PRO A 325 -23.27 -4.24 -0.84
C PRO A 325 -21.87 -3.78 -0.42
N GLY A 326 -21.68 -2.47 -0.26
CA GLY A 326 -20.38 -1.84 0.01
C GLY A 326 -19.57 -1.48 -1.24
N MET A 327 -20.04 -1.84 -2.44
CA MET A 327 -19.43 -1.44 -3.71
C MET A 327 -20.01 -0.13 -4.25
N ILE A 328 -19.17 0.66 -4.91
CA ILE A 328 -19.62 1.82 -5.67
C ILE A 328 -19.90 1.36 -7.10
N ILE A 329 -21.11 1.59 -7.59
CA ILE A 329 -21.60 1.07 -8.86
C ILE A 329 -22.23 2.17 -9.70
N LEU A 330 -22.30 1.92 -11.01
CA LEU A 330 -23.05 2.70 -11.97
C LEU A 330 -24.37 1.98 -12.25
N ILE A 331 -25.49 2.70 -12.12
CA ILE A 331 -26.82 2.18 -12.45
C ILE A 331 -27.46 3.12 -13.46
N ASP A 332 -27.80 2.59 -14.62
CA ASP A 332 -28.68 3.25 -15.58
C ASP A 332 -30.11 2.76 -15.37
N GLY A 333 -31.05 3.69 -15.26
CA GLY A 333 -32.41 3.35 -14.88
C GLY A 333 -33.37 4.53 -14.94
N VAL A 334 -34.62 4.25 -14.61
CA VAL A 334 -35.71 5.23 -14.60
C VAL A 334 -36.14 5.46 -13.16
N TYR A 335 -36.29 6.72 -12.77
CA TYR A 335 -36.82 7.09 -11.47
C TYR A 335 -38.36 7.09 -11.51
N GLU A 336 -38.99 6.36 -10.61
CA GLU A 336 -40.44 6.32 -10.44
C GLU A 336 -40.81 7.00 -9.12
N GLU A 337 -41.63 8.03 -9.20
CA GLU A 337 -42.13 8.73 -8.02
C GLU A 337 -43.34 7.98 -7.46
N GLU A 338 -43.21 7.48 -6.23
CA GLU A 338 -44.28 6.74 -5.56
C GLU A 338 -45.13 7.73 -4.76
N ASN A 339 -46.40 7.88 -5.15
CA ASN A 339 -47.35 8.80 -4.52
C ASN A 339 -47.84 8.33 -3.13
N GLU A 340 -47.50 7.11 -2.70
CA GLU A 340 -47.87 6.63 -1.38
C GLU A 340 -46.83 7.02 -0.31
N LEU A 341 -47.03 8.21 0.28
CA LEU A 341 -46.60 8.50 1.65
C LEU A 341 -47.42 7.66 2.66
N ARG A 342 -47.47 6.33 2.49
CA ARG A 342 -48.04 5.44 3.50
C ARG A 342 -46.98 5.12 4.53
N GLY A 343 -46.83 6.04 5.49
CA GLY A 343 -46.61 5.66 6.87
C GLY A 343 -45.26 5.04 7.24
N SER A 344 -44.13 5.59 6.77
CA SER A 344 -42.86 5.45 7.51
C SER A 344 -42.44 6.78 8.13
N ALA A 345 -43.38 7.43 8.81
CA ALA A 345 -43.10 8.47 9.82
C ALA A 345 -42.60 7.86 11.15
N LEU A 346 -42.31 6.55 11.17
CA LEU A 346 -41.71 5.84 12.30
C LEU A 346 -40.47 5.09 11.80
N GLY A 347 -39.36 5.81 11.65
CA GLY A 347 -38.07 5.18 11.40
C GLY A 347 -37.09 6.06 10.63
N GLY A 348 -36.58 7.11 11.28
CA GLY A 348 -35.27 7.72 11.05
C GLY A 348 -34.94 8.25 9.64
N ASN A 349 -34.33 9.43 9.59
CA ASN A 349 -33.48 9.85 8.47
C ASN A 349 -32.23 8.94 8.38
N ASP A 350 -32.41 7.64 8.18
CA ASP A 350 -31.33 6.66 8.20
C ASP A 350 -30.75 6.53 6.78
N GLY A 351 -29.96 7.53 6.41
CA GLY A 351 -29.32 7.65 5.11
C GLY A 351 -28.54 8.95 5.01
N VAL A 352 -27.34 8.91 4.41
CA VAL A 352 -26.55 10.13 4.18
C VAL A 352 -27.31 11.04 3.22
N GLY A 353 -27.59 12.29 3.64
CA GLY A 353 -28.31 13.28 2.84
C GLY A 353 -29.85 13.15 2.83
N GLY A 354 -30.41 12.20 3.60
CA GLY A 354 -31.84 11.92 3.61
C GLY A 354 -32.26 10.93 2.51
N ILE A 355 -33.37 10.23 2.75
CA ILE A 355 -33.95 9.28 1.79
C ILE A 355 -34.93 10.05 0.91
N ILE A 356 -34.70 10.00 -0.40
CA ILE A 356 -35.63 10.53 -1.39
C ILE A 356 -36.78 9.54 -1.55
N GLY A 357 -38.03 10.04 -1.60
CA GLY A 357 -39.21 9.23 -1.86
C GLY A 357 -39.15 8.57 -3.25
N GLY A 358 -39.99 7.55 -3.49
CA GLY A 358 -39.99 6.82 -4.76
C GLY A 358 -38.94 5.72 -4.87
N LYS A 359 -38.82 5.17 -6.08
CA LYS A 359 -38.03 3.97 -6.38
C LYS A 359 -37.28 4.15 -7.70
N PHE A 360 -36.00 3.80 -7.71
CA PHE A 360 -35.19 3.81 -8.91
C PHE A 360 -35.15 2.42 -9.54
N ILE A 361 -35.72 2.25 -10.73
CA ILE A 361 -35.74 0.97 -11.43
C ILE A 361 -34.50 0.88 -12.31
N GLY A 362 -33.56 0.02 -11.91
CA GLY A 362 -32.33 -0.23 -12.67
C GLY A 362 -32.59 -1.07 -13.92
N LEU A 363 -32.15 -0.56 -15.06
CA LEU A 363 -32.14 -1.26 -16.35
C LEU A 363 -30.81 -1.96 -16.60
N SER A 364 -29.70 -1.30 -16.23
CA SER A 364 -28.37 -1.90 -16.28
C SER A 364 -27.51 -1.51 -15.10
N ILE A 365 -26.61 -2.43 -14.72
CA ILE A 365 -25.65 -2.25 -13.63
C ILE A 365 -24.24 -2.51 -14.14
N ALA A 366 -23.31 -1.62 -13.81
CA ALA A 366 -21.91 -1.71 -14.19
C ALA A 366 -20.98 -1.30 -13.04
N GLY A 367 -19.80 -1.90 -13.01
CA GLY A 367 -18.71 -1.42 -12.16
C GLY A 367 -18.10 -0.15 -12.76
N PRO A 368 -17.52 0.74 -11.93
CA PRO A 368 -16.83 1.91 -12.45
C PRO A 368 -15.56 1.47 -13.20
N PRO A 369 -15.32 1.90 -14.45
CA PRO A 369 -14.13 1.50 -15.20
C PRO A 369 -12.83 1.82 -14.43
N CYS A 370 -11.90 0.88 -14.46
CA CYS A 370 -10.55 1.04 -13.94
C CYS A 370 -9.73 2.00 -14.81
N GLU A 371 -8.89 2.81 -14.18
CA GLU A 371 -7.91 3.67 -14.86
C GLU A 371 -6.54 3.00 -14.83
N ARG A 372 -5.80 3.04 -15.94
CA ARG A 372 -4.47 2.48 -16.00
C ARG A 372 -3.47 3.30 -15.19
N ARG A 373 -2.42 2.63 -14.70
CA ARG A 373 -1.34 3.27 -13.90
C ARG A 373 -0.65 4.41 -14.66
N ASP A 374 -0.34 4.19 -15.94
CA ASP A 374 0.34 5.16 -16.81
C ASP A 374 -0.49 6.42 -17.06
N ALA A 375 -1.80 6.27 -17.26
CA ALA A 375 -2.75 7.38 -17.34
C ALA A 375 -2.82 8.14 -16.01
N THR A 376 -2.87 7.42 -14.88
CA THR A 376 -2.94 8.04 -13.54
C THR A 376 -1.69 8.86 -13.23
N LEU A 377 -0.51 8.35 -13.58
CA LEU A 377 0.77 9.02 -13.35
C LEU A 377 1.12 10.04 -14.43
N GLY A 378 0.38 10.08 -15.55
CA GLY A 378 0.63 10.99 -16.67
C GLY A 378 1.84 10.63 -17.53
N ILE A 379 2.24 9.35 -17.56
CA ILE A 379 3.42 8.88 -18.32
C ILE A 379 3.10 8.75 -19.82
N GLY A 380 1.85 8.48 -20.19
CA GLY A 380 1.43 8.16 -21.56
C GLY A 380 1.31 9.34 -22.54
N GLY A 381 1.47 10.58 -22.09
CA GLY A 381 1.18 11.80 -22.89
C GLY A 381 2.31 12.30 -23.80
N GLN A 382 3.46 11.62 -23.88
CA GLN A 382 4.66 12.13 -24.58
C GLN A 382 4.63 12.04 -26.12
N LYS A 383 3.45 12.05 -26.76
CA LYS A 383 3.34 12.05 -28.23
C LYS A 383 2.89 13.38 -28.87
N ASP A 384 2.44 14.38 -28.10
CA ASP A 384 2.14 15.71 -28.64
C ASP A 384 2.73 16.83 -27.76
N ASP A 385 3.87 17.36 -28.18
CA ASP A 385 4.73 18.30 -27.44
C ASP A 385 4.24 19.76 -27.50
N ARG A 386 2.92 20.03 -27.54
CA ARG A 386 2.39 21.40 -27.70
C ARG A 386 1.14 21.78 -26.91
N SER A 387 0.74 21.02 -25.91
CA SER A 387 -0.28 21.46 -24.94
C SER A 387 0.22 21.23 -23.52
N LEU A 388 0.70 22.31 -22.89
CA LEU A 388 0.95 22.40 -21.44
C LEU A 388 -0.37 22.42 -20.67
N ASP A 389 -1.29 21.50 -20.96
CA ASP A 389 -2.52 21.39 -20.22
C ASP A 389 -2.25 20.61 -18.94
N LEU A 390 -2.49 21.25 -17.80
CA LEU A 390 -2.43 20.70 -16.43
C LEU A 390 -3.39 19.52 -16.18
N GLU A 391 -3.94 18.90 -17.21
CA GLU A 391 -5.15 18.06 -17.16
C GLU A 391 -4.85 16.58 -17.49
N GLY A 392 -3.85 15.98 -16.84
CA GLY A 392 -3.41 14.63 -17.23
C GLY A 392 -3.19 13.61 -16.12
N GLY A 393 -2.46 13.92 -15.05
CA GLY A 393 -2.07 12.88 -14.08
C GLY A 393 -1.36 13.39 -12.82
N PHE A 394 -1.28 12.53 -11.81
CA PHE A 394 -0.73 12.79 -10.47
C PHE A 394 0.73 12.38 -10.33
N GLY A 395 1.52 12.47 -11.41
CA GLY A 395 2.92 11.99 -11.42
C GLY A 395 3.87 12.72 -10.45
N LEU A 396 3.48 13.87 -9.91
CA LEU A 396 4.23 14.60 -8.88
C LEU A 396 3.92 14.13 -7.44
N VAL A 397 2.82 13.40 -7.25
CA VAL A 397 2.42 12.90 -5.94
C VAL A 397 3.24 11.66 -5.61
N ASP A 398 3.78 11.62 -4.40
CA ASP A 398 4.44 10.44 -3.85
C ASP A 398 3.43 9.63 -3.03
N PHE A 399 2.88 8.58 -3.64
CA PHE A 399 1.88 7.71 -3.01
C PHE A 399 2.47 6.72 -2.00
N LEU A 400 3.79 6.47 -2.03
CA LEU A 400 4.44 5.40 -1.26
C LEU A 400 5.55 5.89 -0.32
N GLY A 401 5.95 7.16 -0.39
CA GLY A 401 7.09 7.68 0.36
C GLY A 401 8.43 7.18 -0.19
N VAL A 402 8.50 6.94 -1.51
CA VAL A 402 9.71 6.45 -2.22
C VAL A 402 10.18 7.40 -3.32
N GLY A 403 9.58 8.58 -3.39
CA GLY A 403 9.77 9.54 -4.47
C GLY A 403 8.64 9.46 -5.50
N SER A 404 8.31 10.61 -6.08
CA SER A 404 7.30 10.71 -7.12
C SER A 404 7.83 10.24 -8.48
N GLU A 405 6.91 9.79 -9.31
CA GLU A 405 7.21 9.25 -10.63
C GLU A 405 7.92 10.28 -11.53
N ARG A 406 7.46 11.54 -11.52
CA ARG A 406 8.05 12.61 -12.32
C ARG A 406 9.42 13.05 -11.80
N ALA A 407 9.70 12.88 -10.51
CA ALA A 407 10.97 13.29 -9.91
C ALA A 407 12.07 12.23 -10.05
N GLN A 408 11.74 10.96 -9.80
CA GLN A 408 12.74 9.87 -9.74
C GLN A 408 12.53 8.77 -10.79
N GLY A 409 11.35 8.69 -11.42
CA GLY A 409 10.99 7.57 -12.30
C GLY A 409 11.92 7.40 -13.52
N ALA A 410 12.38 8.48 -14.14
CA ALA A 410 13.31 8.40 -15.28
C ALA A 410 14.67 7.81 -14.87
N ARG A 411 15.23 8.29 -13.75
CA ARG A 411 16.48 7.77 -13.18
C ARG A 411 16.34 6.31 -12.77
N MET A 412 15.25 5.95 -12.10
CA MET A 412 15.02 4.58 -11.64
C MET A 412 14.83 3.59 -12.79
N ARG A 413 14.20 3.99 -13.90
CA ARG A 413 14.12 3.15 -15.12
C ARG A 413 15.49 2.91 -15.78
N GLN A 414 16.36 3.92 -15.76
CA GLN A 414 17.73 3.76 -16.25
C GLN A 414 18.50 2.75 -15.38
N ILE A 415 18.37 2.87 -14.05
CA ILE A 415 18.95 1.92 -13.09
C ILE A 415 18.36 0.51 -13.28
N GLU A 416 17.04 0.38 -13.43
CA GLU A 416 16.37 -0.89 -13.73
C GLU A 416 16.97 -1.51 -14.99
N THR A 417 17.06 -0.74 -16.08
CA THR A 417 17.61 -1.22 -17.35
C THR A 417 19.06 -1.66 -17.20
N GLU A 418 19.89 -0.91 -16.47
CA GLU A 418 21.30 -1.26 -16.28
C GLU A 418 21.47 -2.50 -15.38
N CYS A 419 20.74 -2.58 -14.26
CA CYS A 419 20.73 -3.75 -13.40
C CYS A 419 20.23 -5.01 -14.13
N LEU A 420 19.30 -4.86 -15.07
CA LEU A 420 18.81 -5.95 -15.90
C LEU A 420 19.75 -6.29 -17.07
N ARG A 421 20.44 -5.31 -17.65
CA ARG A 421 21.40 -5.50 -18.77
C ARG A 421 22.69 -6.17 -18.34
N ILE A 422 23.21 -5.86 -17.15
CA ILE A 422 24.35 -6.56 -16.54
C ILE A 422 24.07 -8.08 -16.47
N ASN A 423 22.81 -8.50 -16.35
CA ASN A 423 22.41 -9.90 -16.32
C ASN A 423 22.33 -10.59 -17.70
N HIS A 424 22.52 -9.85 -18.81
CA HIS A 424 22.43 -10.35 -20.18
C HIS A 424 23.79 -10.55 -20.88
N GLY A 425 24.91 -10.51 -20.13
CA GLY A 425 26.25 -10.77 -20.67
C GLY A 425 26.43 -12.21 -21.18
N GLU A 426 26.49 -12.34 -22.51
CA GLU A 426 27.00 -13.41 -23.40
C GLU A 426 26.68 -14.91 -23.19
N ASP A 427 26.15 -15.36 -22.05
CA ASP A 427 25.72 -16.75 -21.88
C ASP A 427 24.20 -16.92 -22.00
N LYS A 428 23.77 -17.91 -22.79
CA LYS A 428 22.36 -18.29 -23.05
C LYS A 428 21.58 -18.77 -21.82
N GLY A 429 22.05 -18.53 -20.61
CA GLY A 429 21.35 -18.77 -19.36
C GLY A 429 20.67 -17.50 -18.87
N THR A 430 19.35 -17.40 -19.06
CA THR A 430 18.56 -16.28 -18.53
C THR A 430 18.68 -16.26 -17.01
N VAL A 431 19.43 -15.30 -16.44
CA VAL A 431 19.43 -15.04 -14.99
C VAL A 431 18.02 -14.57 -14.62
N GLN A 432 17.25 -15.45 -13.98
CA GLN A 432 15.87 -15.16 -13.59
C GLN A 432 15.86 -14.47 -12.22
N ASN A 433 15.69 -13.15 -12.23
CA ASN A 433 15.38 -12.39 -11.02
C ASN A 433 13.92 -12.66 -10.64
N SER A 434 13.72 -13.71 -9.85
CA SER A 434 12.39 -14.16 -9.44
C SER A 434 12.08 -13.79 -7.99
N VAL A 435 10.80 -13.52 -7.74
CA VAL A 435 10.19 -13.46 -6.42
C VAL A 435 9.36 -14.71 -6.24
N VAL A 436 9.63 -15.48 -5.20
CA VAL A 436 8.88 -16.69 -4.86
C VAL A 436 7.79 -16.35 -3.87
N ILE A 437 6.56 -16.76 -4.16
CA ILE A 437 5.38 -16.39 -3.39
C ILE A 437 4.67 -17.68 -2.94
N MET A 438 4.43 -17.79 -1.64
CA MET A 438 3.75 -18.91 -1.00
C MET A 438 2.68 -18.36 -0.05
N SER A 439 1.50 -18.98 -0.03
CA SER A 439 0.37 -18.57 0.81
C SER A 439 -0.20 -19.74 1.62
N ASP A 440 -0.83 -19.42 2.75
CA ASP A 440 -1.40 -20.36 3.72
C ASP A 440 -0.40 -21.45 4.10
N ILE A 441 0.69 -21.00 4.72
CA ILE A 441 1.78 -21.85 5.17
C ILE A 441 1.47 -22.34 6.59
N PHE A 442 0.59 -23.33 6.70
CA PHE A 442 0.23 -23.97 7.98
C PHE A 442 1.40 -24.73 8.60
N LEU A 443 2.15 -24.09 9.51
CA LEU A 443 3.38 -24.61 10.11
C LEU A 443 3.14 -25.73 11.14
N ASP A 444 1.93 -25.79 11.69
CA ASP A 444 1.42 -26.86 12.55
C ASP A 444 1.29 -28.19 11.79
N MET A 445 1.11 -28.15 10.47
CA MET A 445 0.97 -29.34 9.65
C MET A 445 2.33 -29.88 9.17
N PRO A 446 2.68 -31.16 9.47
CA PRO A 446 3.96 -31.73 9.07
C PRO A 446 4.14 -31.86 7.55
N GLN A 447 3.03 -31.91 6.80
CA GLN A 447 3.07 -31.90 5.34
C GLN A 447 3.61 -30.57 4.80
N THR A 448 3.25 -29.45 5.42
CA THR A 448 3.71 -28.11 5.02
C THR A 448 5.21 -27.96 5.26
N THR A 449 5.73 -28.42 6.40
CA THR A 449 7.18 -28.35 6.66
C THR A 449 7.98 -29.20 5.69
N THR A 450 7.44 -30.35 5.27
CA THR A 450 8.03 -31.20 4.22
C THR A 450 7.97 -30.53 2.84
N ALA A 451 6.84 -29.89 2.51
CA ALA A 451 6.68 -29.09 1.30
C ALA A 451 7.71 -27.96 1.24
N LEU A 452 7.88 -27.21 2.33
CA LEU A 452 8.87 -26.13 2.45
C LEU A 452 10.30 -26.64 2.25
N ARG A 453 10.68 -27.77 2.85
CA ARG A 453 11.99 -28.40 2.60
C ARG A 453 12.19 -28.75 1.13
N ASN A 454 11.17 -29.26 0.44
CA ASN A 454 11.29 -29.56 -0.99
C ASN A 454 11.45 -28.28 -1.83
N VAL A 455 10.66 -27.24 -1.55
CA VAL A 455 10.76 -25.95 -2.25
C VAL A 455 12.12 -25.29 -2.01
N PHE A 456 12.59 -25.20 -0.76
CA PHE A 456 13.92 -24.64 -0.46
C PHE A 456 15.05 -25.52 -1.01
N GLY A 457 14.92 -26.85 -0.92
CA GLY A 457 15.84 -27.79 -1.55
C GLY A 457 15.92 -27.61 -3.06
N HIS A 458 14.80 -27.32 -3.73
CA HIS A 458 14.77 -27.02 -5.17
C HIS A 458 15.69 -25.84 -5.50
N TYR A 459 15.49 -24.70 -4.84
CA TYR A 459 16.27 -23.50 -5.10
C TYR A 459 17.72 -23.64 -4.65
N SER A 460 17.98 -24.32 -3.53
CA SER A 460 19.35 -24.56 -3.06
C SER A 460 20.15 -25.51 -3.97
N SER A 461 19.47 -26.39 -4.72
CA SER A 461 20.11 -27.32 -5.67
C SER A 461 20.36 -26.72 -7.05
N ASN A 462 19.67 -25.63 -7.40
CA ASN A 462 19.83 -24.96 -8.68
C ASN A 462 21.15 -24.17 -8.72
N SER A 463 21.75 -24.04 -9.90
CA SER A 463 22.96 -23.23 -10.11
C SER A 463 22.75 -21.79 -9.68
N ASP A 464 23.83 -21.10 -9.30
CA ASP A 464 23.84 -19.72 -8.80
C ASP A 464 23.10 -18.72 -9.71
N THR A 465 22.81 -19.04 -10.98
CA THR A 465 22.04 -18.19 -11.90
C THR A 465 20.53 -18.17 -11.69
N LYS A 466 19.93 -19.06 -10.88
CA LYS A 466 18.47 -19.16 -10.68
C LYS A 466 17.95 -18.95 -9.24
N LEU A 467 18.74 -18.42 -8.30
CA LEU A 467 18.25 -18.19 -6.95
C LEU A 467 17.29 -16.99 -6.89
N PRO A 468 16.19 -17.09 -6.13
CA PRO A 468 15.23 -16.00 -5.98
C PRO A 468 15.81 -14.82 -5.21
N THR A 469 15.47 -13.60 -5.64
CA THR A 469 15.87 -12.38 -4.94
C THR A 469 15.06 -12.19 -3.65
N LEU A 470 13.80 -12.63 -3.64
CA LEU A 470 12.84 -12.41 -2.56
C LEU A 470 11.91 -13.62 -2.40
N PHE A 471 11.70 -14.06 -1.17
CA PHE A 471 10.64 -15.00 -0.78
C PHE A 471 9.56 -14.24 -0.02
N ILE A 472 8.30 -14.41 -0.43
CA ILE A 472 7.13 -13.86 0.25
C ILE A 472 6.34 -15.03 0.84
N LEU A 473 6.34 -15.12 2.16
CA LEU A 473 5.62 -16.11 2.95
C LEU A 473 4.39 -15.46 3.54
N ILE A 474 3.23 -15.84 3.03
CA ILE A 474 1.95 -15.27 3.42
C ILE A 474 1.23 -16.27 4.31
N GLY A 475 0.69 -15.77 5.43
CA GLY A 475 -0.16 -16.54 6.33
C GLY A 475 -1.44 -17.03 5.64
N ASN A 476 -2.26 -17.84 6.30
CA ASN A 476 -2.20 -18.16 7.74
C ASN A 476 -1.04 -19.09 8.10
N PHE A 477 -0.37 -18.84 9.24
CA PHE A 477 0.75 -19.69 9.70
C PHE A 477 0.32 -20.88 10.56
N VAL A 478 -0.92 -20.86 11.03
CA VAL A 478 -1.57 -21.95 11.78
C VAL A 478 -2.96 -22.20 11.20
N GLU A 479 -3.38 -23.47 11.16
CA GLU A 479 -4.69 -23.85 10.61
C GLU A 479 -5.83 -23.38 11.51
N HIS A 480 -5.65 -23.55 12.82
CA HIS A 480 -6.65 -23.19 13.82
C HIS A 480 -6.34 -21.85 14.51
N ALA A 481 -7.39 -21.06 14.71
CA ALA A 481 -7.33 -19.79 15.42
C ALA A 481 -7.00 -19.98 16.91
N ALA A 482 -6.19 -19.08 17.46
CA ALA A 482 -5.87 -19.10 18.88
C ALA A 482 -7.12 -18.85 19.74
N VAL A 483 -7.26 -19.60 20.84
CA VAL A 483 -8.32 -19.42 21.86
C VAL A 483 -9.75 -19.76 21.37
N ALA A 484 -9.92 -20.53 20.29
CA ALA A 484 -11.22 -21.03 19.82
C ALA A 484 -11.84 -22.13 20.72
N GLY A 485 -11.69 -22.04 22.04
CA GLY A 485 -12.36 -22.89 23.04
C GLY A 485 -11.90 -24.36 23.14
N GLY A 486 -10.93 -24.78 22.33
CA GLY A 486 -10.56 -26.20 22.16
C GLY A 486 -9.18 -26.63 22.68
N GLY A 487 -8.55 -25.90 23.61
CA GLY A 487 -7.29 -26.31 24.26
C GLY A 487 -6.02 -26.32 23.39
N GLY A 488 -6.14 -26.32 22.06
CA GLY A 488 -5.05 -26.10 21.11
C GLY A 488 -5.07 -24.69 20.52
N GLY A 489 -3.92 -24.19 20.09
CA GLY A 489 -3.71 -22.85 19.53
C GLY A 489 -3.12 -21.85 20.52
N GLY A 490 -2.26 -22.29 21.43
CA GLY A 490 -1.59 -21.41 22.40
C GLY A 490 -0.49 -20.54 21.77
N SER A 491 -0.13 -19.44 22.43
CA SER A 491 1.05 -18.63 22.04
C SER A 491 2.36 -19.43 22.08
N ILE A 492 2.43 -20.48 22.91
CA ILE A 492 3.57 -21.40 23.01
C ILE A 492 3.68 -22.27 21.77
N GLU A 493 2.59 -22.92 21.35
CA GLU A 493 2.55 -23.77 20.16
C GLU A 493 2.87 -22.96 18.89
N TYR A 494 2.34 -21.74 18.79
CA TYR A 494 2.69 -20.83 17.70
C TYR A 494 4.19 -20.51 17.69
N LYS A 495 4.80 -20.27 18.86
CA LYS A 495 6.24 -20.08 18.97
C LYS A 495 7.02 -21.33 18.54
N GLU A 496 6.58 -22.52 18.95
CA GLU A 496 7.18 -23.79 18.54
C GLU A 496 7.13 -23.98 17.01
N CYS A 497 6.03 -23.60 16.37
CA CYS A 497 5.91 -23.61 14.91
C CYS A 497 6.96 -22.73 14.22
N PHE A 498 7.18 -21.50 14.72
CA PHE A 498 8.24 -20.62 14.20
C PHE A 498 9.65 -21.12 14.53
N ASP A 499 9.82 -21.84 15.63
CA ASP A 499 11.09 -22.50 15.98
C ASP A 499 11.39 -23.68 15.03
N LEU A 500 10.38 -24.44 14.64
CA LEU A 500 10.47 -25.49 13.61
C LEU A 500 10.82 -24.88 12.25
N LEU A 501 10.17 -23.78 11.87
CA LEU A 501 10.51 -23.03 10.66
C LEU A 501 11.96 -22.54 10.69
N ALA A 502 12.43 -22.01 11.83
CA ALA A 502 13.82 -21.60 11.99
C ALA A 502 14.78 -22.77 11.79
N SER A 503 14.43 -23.97 12.29
CA SER A 503 15.21 -25.19 12.06
C SER A 503 15.30 -25.53 10.57
N VAL A 504 14.17 -25.52 9.85
CA VAL A 504 14.13 -25.78 8.40
C VAL A 504 14.97 -24.76 7.63
N LEU A 505 14.87 -23.47 7.97
CA LEU A 505 15.66 -22.42 7.33
C LEU A 505 17.17 -22.59 7.58
N SER A 506 17.57 -23.09 8.76
CA SER A 506 18.97 -23.32 9.10
C SER A 506 19.65 -24.41 8.25
N GLU A 507 18.88 -25.30 7.64
CA GLU A 507 19.36 -26.31 6.70
C GLU A 507 19.85 -25.68 5.37
N TYR A 508 19.42 -24.46 5.04
CA TYR A 508 19.68 -23.80 3.76
C TYR A 508 20.37 -22.43 3.90
N PRO A 509 21.59 -22.34 4.46
CA PRO A 509 22.27 -21.06 4.71
C PRO A 509 22.55 -20.24 3.45
N ARG A 510 22.69 -20.89 2.28
CA ARG A 510 22.88 -20.20 0.99
C ARG A 510 21.72 -19.28 0.66
N LEU A 511 20.47 -19.76 0.83
CA LEU A 511 19.27 -18.98 0.58
C LEU A 511 19.15 -17.81 1.57
N LEU A 512 19.53 -18.02 2.83
CA LEU A 512 19.41 -16.95 3.85
C LEU A 512 20.33 -15.76 3.56
N VAL A 513 21.46 -16.00 2.90
CA VAL A 513 22.42 -14.94 2.53
C VAL A 513 22.04 -14.28 1.21
N GLU A 514 21.57 -15.06 0.23
CA GLU A 514 21.30 -14.59 -1.13
C GLU A 514 19.84 -14.29 -1.44
N SER A 515 18.91 -14.51 -0.50
CA SER A 515 17.46 -14.26 -0.62
C SER A 515 16.95 -13.47 0.59
N SER A 516 16.10 -12.45 0.37
CA SER A 516 15.37 -11.78 1.44
C SER A 516 14.02 -12.47 1.65
N PHE A 517 13.52 -12.51 2.87
CA PHE A 517 12.26 -13.16 3.25
C PHE A 517 11.30 -12.13 3.83
N VAL A 518 10.10 -12.06 3.28
CA VAL A 518 9.01 -11.19 3.74
C VAL A 518 7.91 -12.07 4.30
N PHE A 519 7.48 -11.77 5.51
CA PHE A 519 6.44 -12.51 6.22
C PHE A 519 5.21 -11.63 6.41
N VAL A 520 4.07 -12.07 5.86
CA VAL A 520 2.79 -11.36 5.91
C VAL A 520 1.82 -12.15 6.79
N PRO A 521 1.20 -11.54 7.81
CA PRO A 521 0.31 -12.25 8.74
C PRO A 521 -1.06 -12.55 8.14
N GLY A 522 -1.65 -13.62 8.67
CA GLY A 522 -2.98 -14.13 8.32
C GLY A 522 -4.09 -13.71 9.28
N ASP A 523 -5.30 -14.27 9.11
CA ASP A 523 -6.46 -14.05 9.99
C ASP A 523 -6.36 -14.93 11.25
N ASN A 524 -5.79 -16.13 11.11
CA ASN A 524 -5.70 -17.12 12.20
C ASN A 524 -4.50 -16.93 13.13
N ASP A 525 -3.62 -15.96 12.85
CA ASP A 525 -2.46 -15.71 13.70
C ASP A 525 -2.90 -15.25 15.11
N PRO A 526 -2.10 -15.46 16.18
CA PRO A 526 -2.59 -15.34 17.56
C PRO A 526 -3.17 -13.98 17.96
N TRP A 527 -2.57 -12.87 17.52
CA TRP A 527 -3.06 -11.53 17.89
C TRP A 527 -4.35 -11.12 17.17
N PRO A 528 -4.55 -11.35 15.85
CA PRO A 528 -5.86 -11.13 15.24
C PRO A 528 -6.92 -12.15 15.70
N SER A 529 -6.54 -13.42 15.87
CA SER A 529 -7.49 -14.48 16.22
C SER A 529 -7.98 -14.41 17.67
N SER A 530 -7.19 -13.87 18.60
CA SER A 530 -7.54 -13.80 20.03
C SER A 530 -8.88 -13.14 20.36
N TYR A 531 -9.31 -12.15 19.57
CA TYR A 531 -10.59 -11.46 19.74
C TYR A 531 -11.64 -11.82 18.69
N SER A 532 -11.23 -12.40 17.57
CA SER A 532 -12.12 -12.75 16.46
C SER A 532 -12.52 -14.22 16.43
N ALA A 533 -11.84 -15.08 17.21
CA ALA A 533 -12.00 -16.53 17.22
C ALA A 533 -11.91 -17.15 15.80
N GLY A 534 -11.03 -16.61 14.95
CA GLY A 534 -10.86 -17.05 13.56
C GLY A 534 -11.88 -16.45 12.58
N SER A 535 -12.69 -15.50 13.04
CA SER A 535 -13.52 -14.67 12.16
C SER A 535 -12.71 -13.53 11.53
N VAL A 536 -13.40 -12.80 10.66
CA VAL A 536 -12.86 -11.70 9.87
C VAL A 536 -12.38 -10.57 10.79
N THR A 537 -11.10 -10.26 10.72
CA THR A 537 -10.48 -9.18 11.52
C THR A 537 -10.38 -7.86 10.77
N ALA A 538 -10.11 -6.78 11.52
CA ALA A 538 -9.88 -5.46 10.95
C ALA A 538 -8.59 -5.41 10.13
N VAL A 539 -8.61 -4.65 9.03
CA VAL A 539 -7.44 -4.36 8.20
C VAL A 539 -7.15 -2.85 8.17
N PRO A 540 -5.88 -2.41 8.08
CA PRO A 540 -4.65 -3.20 8.08
C PRO A 540 -4.32 -3.88 9.42
N ARG A 541 -3.46 -4.91 9.37
CA ARG A 541 -3.01 -5.66 10.55
C ARG A 541 -1.55 -5.44 10.84
N GLU A 542 -1.20 -5.36 12.13
CA GLU A 542 0.19 -5.26 12.56
C GLU A 542 1.02 -6.50 12.17
N PRO A 543 2.33 -6.31 11.93
CA PRO A 543 3.25 -7.41 11.65
C PRO A 543 3.36 -8.40 12.81
N ILE A 544 3.96 -9.56 12.52
CA ILE A 544 4.17 -10.61 13.53
C ILE A 544 5.08 -10.08 14.65
N PRO A 545 4.64 -10.15 15.93
CA PRO A 545 5.43 -9.66 17.05
C PRO A 545 6.79 -10.35 17.18
N ASP A 546 7.79 -9.57 17.61
CA ASP A 546 9.17 -10.01 17.81
C ASP A 546 9.34 -11.19 18.81
N LEU A 547 8.34 -11.37 19.69
CA LEU A 547 8.29 -12.46 20.66
C LEU A 547 8.37 -13.84 19.99
N PHE A 548 7.74 -14.01 18.82
CA PHE A 548 7.67 -15.29 18.10
C PHE A 548 8.80 -15.48 17.10
N THR A 549 9.43 -14.40 16.66
CA THR A 549 10.32 -14.41 15.49
C THR A 549 11.81 -14.40 15.86
N SER A 550 12.13 -14.31 17.15
CA SER A 550 13.50 -14.21 17.66
C SER A 550 14.45 -15.30 17.15
N ARG A 551 14.00 -16.56 17.09
CA ARG A 551 14.83 -17.68 16.61
C ARG A 551 15.08 -17.61 15.10
N VAL A 552 14.06 -17.26 14.31
CA VAL A 552 14.21 -17.01 12.87
C VAL A 552 15.20 -15.85 12.65
N LYS A 553 15.05 -14.71 13.34
CA LYS A 553 16.01 -13.60 13.23
C LYS A 553 17.45 -14.04 13.56
N ARG A 554 17.63 -14.97 14.50
CA ARG A 554 18.94 -15.51 14.88
C ARG A 554 19.54 -16.40 13.78
N THR A 555 18.74 -17.24 13.12
CA THR A 555 19.24 -18.11 12.04
C THR A 555 19.75 -17.29 10.85
N PHE A 556 19.05 -16.22 10.48
CA PHE A 556 19.54 -15.27 9.47
C PHE A 556 20.86 -14.62 9.88
N LYS A 557 20.99 -14.13 11.12
CA LYS A 557 22.25 -13.55 11.63
C LYS A 557 23.41 -14.56 11.59
N ASN A 558 23.16 -15.79 12.01
CA ASN A 558 24.17 -16.86 12.01
C ASN A 558 24.66 -17.20 10.59
N ALA A 559 23.75 -17.25 9.61
CA ALA A 559 24.10 -17.50 8.22
C ALA A 559 25.02 -16.40 7.65
N HIS A 560 24.78 -15.13 7.99
CA HIS A 560 25.62 -14.02 7.52
C HIS A 560 26.99 -13.98 8.18
N ASN A 561 27.07 -14.25 9.48
CA ASN A 561 28.35 -14.30 10.20
C ASN A 561 29.30 -15.39 9.66
N SER A 562 28.78 -16.39 8.95
CA SER A 562 29.60 -17.42 8.32
C SER A 562 30.34 -16.96 7.04
N LYS A 563 29.97 -15.82 6.43
CA LYS A 563 30.72 -15.20 5.32
C LYS A 563 31.70 -14.14 5.86
N VAL A 564 32.99 -14.29 5.54
CA VAL A 564 34.12 -13.43 5.95
C VAL A 564 34.28 -12.21 5.02
N SER A 565 33.20 -11.59 4.52
CA SER A 565 33.30 -10.48 3.55
C SER A 565 33.02 -9.12 4.20
N ASP A 566 33.99 -8.20 4.08
CA ASP A 566 34.09 -6.83 4.62
C ASP A 566 32.99 -5.83 4.23
N VAL A 567 31.90 -6.25 3.59
CA VAL A 567 30.81 -5.35 3.20
C VAL A 567 29.78 -5.27 4.34
N ARG A 568 29.97 -4.30 5.23
CA ARG A 568 28.98 -3.91 6.25
C ARG A 568 27.75 -3.26 5.59
N GLU A 569 26.82 -4.05 5.08
CA GLU A 569 25.44 -3.61 4.84
C GLU A 569 24.45 -4.58 5.49
N PRO A 570 23.83 -4.20 6.63
CA PRO A 570 22.75 -4.97 7.21
C PRO A 570 21.46 -4.62 6.44
N THR A 571 21.24 -5.25 5.29
CA THR A 571 19.89 -5.26 4.72
C THR A 571 19.13 -6.38 5.45
N ASN A 572 18.12 -6.00 6.23
CA ASN A 572 17.32 -6.94 7.04
C ASN A 572 16.80 -8.08 6.15
N THR A 573 17.37 -9.26 6.29
CA THR A 573 17.06 -10.42 5.42
C THR A 573 15.77 -11.12 5.79
N ALA A 574 15.27 -10.93 7.00
CA ALA A 574 13.91 -11.30 7.41
C ALA A 574 13.11 -10.04 7.77
N ILE A 575 12.10 -9.73 6.97
CA ILE A 575 11.25 -8.54 7.08
C ILE A 575 9.85 -9.01 7.46
N TRP A 576 9.33 -8.47 8.57
CA TRP A 576 7.97 -8.73 9.04
C TRP A 576 7.15 -7.50 8.69
N VAL A 577 6.00 -7.71 8.04
CA VAL A 577 5.17 -6.62 7.52
C VAL A 577 3.72 -6.79 7.91
N SER A 578 2.95 -5.72 7.77
CA SER A 578 1.49 -5.75 7.89
C SER A 578 0.78 -6.51 6.77
N ASN A 579 -0.52 -6.70 6.95
CA ASN A 579 -1.44 -7.16 5.91
C ASN A 579 -2.52 -6.09 5.68
N PRO A 580 -2.60 -5.44 4.52
CA PRO A 580 -1.72 -5.59 3.34
C PRO A 580 -0.33 -4.98 3.55
N ALA A 581 0.59 -5.27 2.64
CA ALA A 581 1.89 -4.60 2.52
C ALA A 581 2.17 -4.22 1.05
N ARG A 582 3.10 -3.28 0.83
CA ARG A 582 3.55 -2.90 -0.52
C ARG A 582 5.06 -3.08 -0.65
N ILE A 583 5.48 -3.56 -1.81
CA ILE A 583 6.90 -3.74 -2.15
C ILE A 583 7.19 -2.87 -3.36
N SER A 584 8.06 -1.89 -3.16
CA SER A 584 8.59 -1.01 -4.20
C SER A 584 9.88 -1.63 -4.75
N ILE A 585 9.92 -1.83 -6.06
CA ILE A 585 11.11 -2.28 -6.77
C ILE A 585 11.51 -1.13 -7.71
N PHE A 586 12.73 -0.60 -7.55
CA PHE A 586 13.21 0.59 -8.26
C PHE A 586 12.33 1.83 -8.03
N GLY A 587 12.00 2.11 -6.77
CA GLY A 587 11.23 3.30 -6.39
C GLY A 587 9.78 3.29 -6.96
N PRO A 588 9.33 4.34 -7.66
CA PRO A 588 7.94 4.44 -8.14
C PRO A 588 7.62 3.58 -9.39
N VAL A 589 8.63 2.97 -10.02
CA VAL A 589 8.51 2.29 -11.31
C VAL A 589 7.73 0.99 -11.23
N GLN A 590 8.01 0.17 -10.22
CA GLN A 590 7.35 -1.11 -10.02
C GLN A 590 6.83 -1.22 -8.59
N GLU A 591 5.53 -1.47 -8.50
CA GLU A 591 4.80 -1.62 -7.25
C GLU A 591 4.12 -2.99 -7.21
N LEU A 592 4.40 -3.73 -6.15
CA LEU A 592 3.79 -5.01 -5.85
C LEU A 592 2.99 -4.90 -4.55
N VAL A 593 1.67 -5.06 -4.63
CA VAL A 593 0.79 -5.08 -3.45
C VAL A 593 0.60 -6.51 -2.98
N VAL A 594 0.71 -6.77 -1.68
CA VAL A 594 0.48 -8.09 -1.09
C VAL A 594 -0.68 -8.00 -0.13
N PHE A 595 -1.71 -8.82 -0.37
CA PHE A 595 -2.90 -8.85 0.49
C PHE A 595 -3.39 -10.28 0.68
N ARG A 596 -3.56 -10.68 1.93
CA ARG A 596 -4.15 -11.96 2.33
C ARG A 596 -5.58 -11.73 2.83
N ASP A 597 -6.56 -12.24 2.08
CA ASP A 597 -7.98 -12.23 2.46
C ASP A 597 -8.75 -13.21 1.57
N ASP A 598 -9.77 -13.86 2.14
CA ASP A 598 -10.64 -14.79 1.42
C ASP A 598 -11.79 -14.03 0.75
N ILE A 599 -11.41 -13.16 -0.21
CA ILE A 599 -12.30 -12.23 -0.90
C ILE A 599 -13.32 -12.97 -1.75
N SER A 600 -12.91 -14.03 -2.47
CA SER A 600 -13.79 -14.81 -3.34
C SER A 600 -14.93 -15.44 -2.56
N GLY A 601 -14.64 -16.01 -1.39
CA GLY A 601 -15.62 -16.55 -0.47
C GLY A 601 -16.61 -15.50 0.00
N ARG A 602 -16.09 -14.34 0.40
CA ARG A 602 -16.92 -13.21 0.84
C ARG A 602 -17.85 -12.75 -0.28
N LEU A 603 -17.34 -12.62 -1.51
CA LEU A 603 -18.13 -12.19 -2.66
C LEU A 603 -19.20 -13.22 -3.03
N ARG A 604 -18.90 -14.52 -3.00
CA ARG A 604 -19.91 -15.57 -3.23
C ARG A 604 -21.06 -15.53 -2.22
N ARG A 605 -20.80 -15.10 -0.99
CA ARG A 605 -21.82 -14.99 0.07
C ARG A 605 -22.64 -13.70 0.02
N THR A 606 -22.09 -12.63 -0.56
CA THR A 606 -22.71 -11.29 -0.52
C THR A 606 -23.12 -10.75 -1.90
N SER A 607 -22.76 -11.42 -2.99
CA SER A 607 -23.08 -10.96 -4.33
C SER A 607 -24.59 -10.99 -4.61
N LEU A 608 -25.08 -9.96 -5.29
CA LEU A 608 -26.42 -9.92 -5.84
C LEU A 608 -26.57 -10.96 -6.96
N VAL A 609 -27.66 -11.73 -6.91
CA VAL A 609 -28.07 -12.59 -8.01
C VAL A 609 -28.90 -11.75 -8.98
N LEU A 610 -28.41 -11.59 -10.21
CA LEU A 610 -29.12 -10.88 -11.27
C LEU A 610 -29.88 -11.88 -12.15
N SER A 611 -30.95 -11.42 -12.78
CA SER A 611 -31.88 -12.26 -13.54
C SER A 611 -31.24 -13.01 -14.72
N ASP A 612 -30.10 -12.51 -15.22
CA ASP A 612 -29.30 -13.15 -16.27
C ASP A 612 -28.50 -14.38 -15.77
N GLU A 613 -28.33 -14.57 -14.45
CA GLU A 613 -27.61 -15.71 -13.84
C GLU A 613 -28.54 -16.90 -13.52
N ILE A 614 -29.86 -16.72 -13.65
CA ILE A 614 -30.84 -17.81 -13.51
C ILE A 614 -30.92 -18.53 -14.85
N GLU A 615 -30.10 -19.57 -15.04
CA GLU A 615 -30.37 -20.54 -16.11
C GLU A 615 -31.78 -21.12 -15.89
N PRO A 616 -32.67 -21.12 -16.91
CA PRO A 616 -33.94 -21.80 -16.78
C PRO A 616 -33.66 -23.28 -16.56
N GLN A 617 -34.00 -23.79 -15.37
CA GLN A 617 -34.08 -25.24 -15.19
C GLN A 617 -35.01 -25.80 -16.27
N PRO A 618 -34.68 -26.92 -16.92
CA PRO A 618 -35.59 -27.54 -17.86
C PRO A 618 -36.90 -27.82 -17.12
N SER A 619 -37.96 -27.15 -17.55
CA SER A 619 -39.31 -27.40 -17.09
C SER A 619 -39.60 -28.88 -17.27
N GLN A 620 -39.82 -29.57 -16.16
CA GLN A 620 -40.46 -30.88 -16.19
C GLN A 620 -41.80 -30.73 -16.91
N PRO A 621 -42.13 -31.58 -17.90
CA PRO A 621 -43.38 -31.47 -18.60
C PRO A 621 -44.54 -31.83 -17.66
N GLY A 622 -45.57 -31.00 -17.75
CA GLY A 622 -46.97 -31.16 -17.33
C GLY A 622 -47.34 -32.42 -16.54
N ASP A 623 -47.84 -32.15 -15.34
CA ASP A 623 -48.72 -33.01 -14.58
C ASP A 623 -50.03 -33.21 -15.37
N ASP A 624 -50.18 -34.38 -16.00
CA ASP A 624 -51.47 -34.89 -16.51
C ASP A 624 -51.61 -36.37 -16.10
N ASN A 625 -52.59 -36.61 -15.23
CA ASN A 625 -53.03 -37.88 -14.63
C ASN A 625 -53.05 -39.09 -15.58
N VAL A 626 -52.41 -40.23 -15.21
CA VAL A 626 -52.94 -41.60 -15.44
C VAL A 626 -52.31 -42.64 -14.46
N LEU A 627 -53.14 -43.16 -13.55
CA LEU A 627 -53.28 -44.52 -12.95
C LEU A 627 -52.09 -45.28 -12.32
N GLU A 628 -52.40 -45.84 -11.14
CA GLU A 628 -51.65 -46.84 -10.36
C GLU A 628 -51.26 -48.10 -11.15
N HIS A 629 -49.99 -48.54 -10.97
CA HIS A 629 -49.64 -49.96 -11.01
C HIS A 629 -48.41 -50.24 -10.14
N ASP A 630 -48.60 -51.09 -9.13
CA ASP A 630 -47.56 -51.75 -8.32
C ASP A 630 -46.72 -52.70 -9.18
N VAL A 631 -45.38 -52.55 -9.23
CA VAL A 631 -44.42 -53.65 -9.50
C VAL A 631 -43.04 -53.39 -8.88
N ASP A 632 -42.65 -54.25 -7.93
CA ASP A 632 -41.35 -54.76 -7.42
C ASP A 632 -40.04 -53.91 -7.35
N PRO A 633 -39.25 -54.03 -6.25
CA PRO A 633 -38.00 -53.30 -6.05
C PRO A 633 -36.76 -54.16 -6.37
N GLU A 634 -36.37 -54.29 -7.64
CA GLU A 634 -35.02 -54.78 -8.00
C GLU A 634 -34.49 -54.11 -9.28
N ASN A 635 -33.94 -52.89 -9.16
CA ASN A 635 -32.81 -52.40 -9.96
C ASN A 635 -32.44 -50.96 -9.58
N VAL A 636 -31.58 -50.80 -8.57
CA VAL A 636 -30.86 -49.53 -8.35
C VAL A 636 -29.50 -49.65 -9.02
N GLN A 637 -29.45 -49.40 -10.32
CA GLN A 637 -28.21 -49.10 -11.04
C GLN A 637 -28.08 -47.58 -11.23
N ASP A 638 -27.26 -47.01 -10.34
CA ASP A 638 -26.26 -45.99 -10.66
C ASP A 638 -26.73 -44.70 -11.36
N SER A 639 -27.42 -43.84 -10.61
CA SER A 639 -27.48 -42.40 -10.95
C SER A 639 -26.15 -41.75 -10.59
N SER A 640 -25.14 -41.96 -11.42
CA SER A 640 -23.86 -41.28 -11.32
C SER A 640 -24.09 -39.76 -11.36
N ILE A 641 -23.76 -39.08 -10.26
CA ILE A 641 -23.55 -37.64 -10.21
C ILE A 641 -22.59 -37.29 -11.35
N ARG A 642 -23.08 -36.67 -12.43
CA ARG A 642 -22.26 -36.16 -13.53
C ARG A 642 -21.29 -35.12 -12.93
N ARG A 643 -20.09 -35.55 -12.54
CA ARG A 643 -18.98 -34.62 -12.30
C ARG A 643 -18.79 -33.82 -13.58
N PRO A 644 -18.71 -32.47 -13.51
CA PRO A 644 -18.44 -31.67 -14.70
C PRO A 644 -17.12 -32.16 -15.31
N GLN A 645 -17.11 -32.30 -16.64
CA GLN A 645 -15.90 -32.69 -17.37
C GLN A 645 -14.75 -31.73 -17.02
N PRO A 646 -13.50 -32.20 -16.88
CA PRO A 646 -12.38 -31.40 -16.38
C PRO A 646 -12.09 -30.13 -17.20
N ARG A 647 -12.44 -30.12 -18.49
CA ARG A 647 -12.33 -28.93 -19.34
C ARG A 647 -13.28 -27.80 -18.93
N ASN A 648 -14.53 -28.13 -18.60
CA ASN A 648 -15.53 -27.14 -18.17
C ASN A 648 -15.16 -26.53 -16.81
N ALA A 649 -14.54 -27.31 -15.92
CA ALA A 649 -14.07 -26.83 -14.63
C ALA A 649 -12.92 -25.82 -14.75
N LEU A 650 -11.95 -26.06 -15.65
CA LEU A 650 -10.83 -25.14 -15.89
C LEU A 650 -11.32 -23.81 -16.50
N GLU A 651 -12.24 -23.87 -17.47
CA GLU A 651 -12.83 -22.67 -18.07
C GLU A 651 -13.65 -21.87 -17.07
N ALA A 652 -14.40 -22.55 -16.19
CA ALA A 652 -15.13 -21.91 -15.10
C ALA A 652 -14.17 -21.23 -14.10
N GLY A 653 -13.06 -21.87 -13.74
CA GLY A 653 -12.02 -21.29 -12.87
C GLY A 653 -11.36 -20.04 -13.46
N ILE A 654 -11.05 -20.06 -14.76
CA ILE A 654 -10.51 -18.90 -15.48
C ILE A 654 -11.54 -17.75 -15.53
N ARG A 655 -12.82 -18.07 -15.73
CA ARG A 655 -13.88 -17.05 -15.73
C ARG A 655 -14.05 -16.44 -14.35
N ALA A 656 -14.08 -17.27 -13.31
CA ALA A 656 -14.18 -16.82 -11.91
C ALA A 656 -12.99 -15.92 -11.51
N SER A 657 -11.77 -16.29 -11.89
CA SER A 657 -10.58 -15.45 -11.58
C SER A 657 -10.62 -14.11 -12.31
N ARG A 658 -11.03 -14.07 -13.59
CA ARG A 658 -11.24 -12.81 -14.31
C ARG A 658 -12.34 -11.95 -13.69
N LYS A 659 -13.46 -12.57 -13.26
CA LYS A 659 -14.57 -11.89 -12.56
C LYS A 659 -14.10 -11.27 -11.25
N LEU A 660 -13.34 -12.01 -10.44
CA LEU A 660 -12.74 -11.54 -9.18
C LEU A 660 -11.78 -10.36 -9.42
N VAL A 661 -10.82 -10.51 -10.33
CA VAL A 661 -9.80 -9.49 -10.63
C VAL A 661 -10.44 -8.21 -11.15
N LYS A 662 -11.36 -8.31 -12.11
CA LYS A 662 -12.09 -7.16 -12.63
C LYS A 662 -12.85 -6.44 -11.51
N THR A 663 -13.53 -7.18 -10.64
CA THR A 663 -14.31 -6.61 -9.53
C THR A 663 -13.44 -5.78 -8.58
N ILE A 664 -12.29 -6.32 -8.14
CA ILE A 664 -11.42 -5.63 -7.18
C ILE A 664 -10.77 -4.39 -7.82
N LEU A 665 -10.21 -4.53 -9.02
CA LEU A 665 -9.49 -3.44 -9.68
C LEU A 665 -10.44 -2.32 -10.14
N ASP A 666 -11.63 -2.66 -10.63
CA ASP A 666 -12.67 -1.67 -10.92
C ASP A 666 -13.08 -0.91 -9.65
N GLN A 667 -13.23 -1.59 -8.50
CA GLN A 667 -13.50 -0.89 -7.24
C GLN A 667 -12.33 -0.03 -6.73
N GLY A 668 -11.10 -0.31 -7.17
CA GLY A 668 -9.91 0.45 -6.78
C GLY A 668 -9.59 0.40 -5.28
N ASN A 669 -10.07 -0.63 -4.56
CA ASN A 669 -9.87 -0.80 -3.12
C ASN A 669 -9.83 -2.29 -2.77
N LEU A 670 -8.93 -2.68 -1.85
CA LEU A 670 -8.74 -4.07 -1.42
C LEU A 670 -9.92 -4.63 -0.61
N SER A 671 -10.72 -3.79 0.03
CA SER A 671 -11.87 -4.17 0.85
C SER A 671 -13.14 -3.42 0.43
N PRO A 672 -13.73 -3.75 -0.74
CA PRO A 672 -14.93 -3.09 -1.25
C PRO A 672 -16.22 -3.61 -0.58
N PHE A 673 -16.20 -3.75 0.74
CA PHE A 673 -17.26 -4.34 1.55
C PHE A 673 -17.74 -3.36 2.63
N PRO A 674 -18.95 -3.55 3.18
CA PRO A 674 -19.39 -2.79 4.33
C PRO A 674 -18.57 -3.18 5.57
N LEU A 675 -18.41 -2.23 6.51
CA LEU A 675 -17.56 -2.39 7.69
C LEU A 675 -17.99 -3.52 8.63
N ASN A 676 -19.26 -3.94 8.58
CA ASN A 676 -19.77 -5.10 9.32
C ASN A 676 -19.33 -6.43 8.70
N ALA A 677 -19.09 -6.49 7.39
CA ALA A 677 -18.62 -7.68 6.69
C ALA A 677 -17.09 -7.76 6.64
N ARG A 678 -16.40 -6.62 6.56
CA ARG A 678 -14.94 -6.50 6.66
C ARG A 678 -14.57 -5.21 7.39
N PRO A 679 -14.21 -5.28 8.68
CA PRO A 679 -13.83 -4.10 9.44
C PRO A 679 -12.55 -3.48 8.89
N VAL A 680 -12.46 -2.15 8.92
CA VAL A 680 -11.30 -1.37 8.44
C VAL A 680 -10.92 -0.34 9.49
N LEU A 681 -9.63 -0.17 9.75
CA LEU A 681 -9.09 0.91 10.58
C LEU A 681 -9.20 2.24 9.82
N TRP A 682 -10.04 3.17 10.29
CA TRP A 682 -10.46 4.33 9.49
C TRP A 682 -9.30 5.26 9.12
N ASP A 683 -8.38 5.54 10.04
CA ASP A 683 -7.23 6.42 9.77
C ASP A 683 -6.23 5.82 8.77
N TYR A 684 -6.24 4.49 8.62
CA TYR A 684 -5.36 3.73 7.74
C TYR A 684 -6.07 3.19 6.48
N ALA A 685 -7.32 3.59 6.24
CA ALA A 685 -8.10 3.09 5.10
C ALA A 685 -7.43 3.39 3.75
N ALA A 686 -6.68 4.49 3.64
CA ALA A 686 -5.94 4.87 2.43
C ALA A 686 -4.89 3.83 2.00
N SER A 687 -4.36 3.03 2.94
CA SER A 687 -3.41 1.96 2.61
C SER A 687 -4.03 0.84 1.77
N LEU A 688 -5.36 0.69 1.84
CA LEU A 688 -6.16 -0.29 1.09
C LEU A 688 -6.54 0.20 -0.32
N ASP A 689 -6.30 1.46 -0.64
CA ASP A 689 -6.66 2.02 -1.95
C ASP A 689 -5.69 1.56 -3.03
N LEU A 690 -6.22 1.03 -4.13
CA LEU A 690 -5.46 0.65 -5.32
C LEU A 690 -5.36 1.82 -6.31
N TYR A 691 -5.00 2.99 -5.79
CA TYR A 691 -4.84 4.22 -6.55
C TYR A 691 -3.48 4.87 -6.24
N PRO A 692 -2.57 5.03 -7.22
CA PRO A 692 -2.67 4.52 -8.59
C PRO A 692 -2.71 2.98 -8.63
N LEU A 693 -3.14 2.43 -9.77
CA LEU A 693 -3.15 0.98 -9.96
C LEU A 693 -1.72 0.41 -9.82
N PRO A 694 -1.49 -0.69 -9.08
CA PRO A 694 -0.15 -1.25 -8.93
C PRO A 694 0.31 -1.98 -10.19
N THR A 695 1.61 -2.20 -10.33
CA THR A 695 2.18 -2.97 -11.46
C THR A 695 1.80 -4.44 -11.34
N ALA A 696 1.83 -4.97 -10.13
CA ALA A 696 1.39 -6.32 -9.82
C ALA A 696 0.72 -6.39 -8.45
N MET A 697 -0.17 -7.36 -8.27
CA MET A 697 -0.88 -7.58 -7.02
C MET A 697 -0.92 -9.07 -6.69
N ILE A 698 -0.49 -9.41 -5.48
CA ILE A 698 -0.62 -10.74 -4.90
C ILE A 698 -1.90 -10.74 -4.07
N LEU A 699 -2.92 -11.41 -4.59
CA LEU A 699 -4.16 -11.67 -3.88
C LEU A 699 -4.10 -13.11 -3.35
N ALA A 700 -3.65 -13.26 -2.11
CA ALA A 700 -3.63 -14.55 -1.45
C ALA A 700 -5.05 -14.88 -0.96
N ASP A 701 -5.75 -15.70 -1.75
CA ASP A 701 -7.12 -16.14 -1.48
C ASP A 701 -7.16 -17.67 -1.47
N SER A 702 -7.51 -18.22 -0.30
CA SER A 702 -7.47 -19.65 -0.04
C SER A 702 -8.68 -20.39 -0.61
N GLU A 703 -9.77 -19.66 -0.89
CA GLU A 703 -11.01 -20.21 -1.44
C GLU A 703 -11.12 -20.06 -2.98
N ALA A 704 -10.08 -19.53 -3.62
CA ALA A 704 -9.94 -19.47 -5.06
C ALA A 704 -8.80 -20.39 -5.52
N ASP A 705 -8.98 -21.01 -6.69
CA ASP A 705 -7.89 -21.73 -7.34
C ASP A 705 -6.75 -20.76 -7.69
N PRO A 706 -5.50 -21.24 -7.78
CA PRO A 706 -4.38 -20.42 -8.20
C PRO A 706 -4.59 -19.91 -9.62
N PHE A 707 -4.33 -18.63 -9.82
CA PHE A 707 -4.49 -17.99 -11.12
C PHE A 707 -3.49 -16.87 -11.32
N VAL A 708 -3.32 -16.50 -12.59
CA VAL A 708 -2.56 -15.34 -13.03
C VAL A 708 -3.36 -14.64 -14.11
N VAL A 709 -3.72 -13.38 -13.89
CA VAL A 709 -4.57 -12.59 -14.79
C VAL A 709 -4.03 -11.16 -14.87
N THR A 710 -3.88 -10.65 -16.08
CA THR A 710 -3.56 -9.23 -16.32
C THR A 710 -4.83 -8.48 -16.69
N TYR A 711 -5.10 -7.37 -16.02
CA TYR A 711 -6.22 -6.47 -16.32
C TYR A 711 -5.77 -5.01 -16.21
N GLU A 712 -6.04 -4.21 -17.25
CA GLU A 712 -5.65 -2.79 -17.35
C GLU A 712 -4.18 -2.48 -16.98
N GLY A 713 -3.28 -3.41 -17.32
CA GLY A 713 -1.83 -3.28 -17.07
C GLY A 713 -1.37 -3.73 -15.68
N CYS A 714 -2.30 -4.05 -14.76
CA CYS A 714 -1.98 -4.66 -13.47
C CYS A 714 -1.95 -6.19 -13.59
N HIS A 715 -0.87 -6.80 -13.11
CA HIS A 715 -0.71 -8.25 -13.09
C HIS A 715 -1.14 -8.84 -11.75
N VAL A 716 -2.33 -9.44 -11.69
CA VAL A 716 -2.89 -10.01 -10.45
C VAL A 716 -2.65 -11.51 -10.39
N MET A 717 -2.22 -11.97 -9.23
CA MET A 717 -1.74 -13.32 -9.04
C MET A 717 -2.21 -13.89 -7.70
N ASN A 718 -2.75 -15.11 -7.73
CA ASN A 718 -3.13 -15.87 -6.54
C ASN A 718 -2.29 -17.15 -6.48
N PRO A 719 -1.41 -17.34 -5.48
CA PRO A 719 -0.68 -18.59 -5.30
C PRO A 719 -1.58 -19.75 -4.86
N GLY A 720 -2.73 -19.47 -4.24
CA GLY A 720 -3.55 -20.47 -3.54
C GLY A 720 -2.82 -21.08 -2.33
N LYS A 721 -3.39 -22.15 -1.77
CA LYS A 721 -2.79 -22.88 -0.64
C LYS A 721 -1.49 -23.60 -1.06
N LEU A 722 -0.44 -23.50 -0.25
CA LEU A 722 0.84 -24.19 -0.49
C LEU A 722 0.67 -25.70 -0.63
N VAL A 723 -0.14 -26.30 0.25
CA VAL A 723 -0.51 -27.72 0.20
C VAL A 723 -2.01 -27.81 -0.11
N PRO A 724 -2.40 -28.18 -1.35
CA PRO A 724 -3.81 -28.28 -1.72
C PRO A 724 -4.53 -29.37 -0.93
N GLN A 725 -5.74 -29.07 -0.45
CA GLN A 725 -6.58 -30.05 0.25
C GLN A 725 -6.91 -31.22 -0.69
N GLY A 726 -6.68 -32.45 -0.20
CA GLY A 726 -6.95 -33.68 -0.95
C GLY A 726 -5.83 -34.18 -1.88
N SER A 727 -4.76 -33.41 -2.09
CA SER A 727 -3.59 -33.86 -2.87
C SER A 727 -2.47 -34.36 -1.96
N LYS A 728 -2.18 -35.67 -2.01
CA LYS A 728 -1.06 -36.25 -1.24
C LYS A 728 0.27 -35.81 -1.85
N GLY A 729 1.09 -35.09 -1.07
CA GLY A 729 2.47 -34.76 -1.42
C GLY A 729 2.61 -33.81 -2.62
N LEU A 730 1.73 -32.81 -2.75
CA LEU A 730 1.84 -31.76 -3.78
C LEU A 730 2.08 -30.41 -3.11
N ALA A 731 3.16 -29.72 -3.49
CA ALA A 731 3.46 -28.35 -3.12
C ALA A 731 3.19 -27.43 -4.32
N ARG A 732 2.48 -26.33 -4.09
CA ARG A 732 2.20 -25.30 -5.10
C ARG A 732 2.66 -23.93 -4.62
N TRP A 733 3.34 -23.21 -5.48
CA TRP A 733 3.78 -21.84 -5.21
C TRP A 733 3.83 -21.05 -6.52
N MET A 734 4.21 -19.78 -6.44
CA MET A 734 4.27 -18.91 -7.59
C MET A 734 5.64 -18.23 -7.72
N GLU A 735 6.12 -18.08 -8.95
CA GLU A 735 7.32 -17.34 -9.30
C GLU A 735 6.94 -16.10 -10.10
N TYR A 736 7.28 -14.92 -9.60
CA TYR A 736 7.14 -13.65 -10.30
C TYR A 736 8.49 -13.18 -10.83
N ASP A 737 8.61 -13.08 -12.15
CA ASP A 737 9.79 -12.57 -12.83
C ASP A 737 9.76 -11.04 -12.82
N ILE A 738 10.73 -10.41 -12.15
CA ILE A 738 10.83 -8.95 -12.00
C ILE A 738 11.03 -8.29 -13.37
N SER A 739 11.83 -8.91 -14.25
CA SER A 739 12.17 -8.36 -15.57
C SER A 739 10.99 -8.43 -16.53
N LYS A 740 10.29 -9.56 -16.54
CA LYS A 740 9.11 -9.76 -17.42
C LYS A 740 7.82 -9.20 -16.83
N ARG A 741 7.82 -8.91 -15.53
CA ARG A 741 6.64 -8.50 -14.74
C ARG A 741 5.49 -9.50 -14.85
N GLN A 742 5.83 -10.79 -14.92
CA GLN A 742 4.89 -11.90 -15.11
C GLN A 742 5.08 -12.97 -14.04
N GLY A 743 3.96 -13.46 -13.52
CA GLY A 743 3.86 -14.56 -12.59
C GLY A 743 3.64 -15.89 -13.31
N THR A 744 4.22 -16.96 -12.76
CA THR A 744 4.03 -18.34 -13.22
C THR A 744 3.75 -19.24 -12.03
N VAL A 745 2.75 -20.11 -12.15
CA VAL A 745 2.42 -21.09 -11.12
C VAL A 745 3.39 -22.27 -11.24
N ARG A 746 3.93 -22.72 -10.11
CA ARG A 746 4.80 -23.88 -10.00
C ARG A 746 4.15 -24.93 -9.11
N GLU A 747 4.29 -26.18 -9.52
CA GLU A 747 3.80 -27.33 -8.78
C GLU A 747 4.88 -28.40 -8.74
N ARG A 748 5.05 -29.02 -7.58
CA ARG A 748 6.01 -30.12 -7.41
C ARG A 748 5.50 -31.14 -6.42
N ARG A 749 5.71 -32.41 -6.73
CA ARG A 749 5.42 -33.51 -5.82
C ARG A 749 6.61 -33.80 -4.90
N PHE A 750 6.34 -34.14 -3.65
CA PHE A 750 7.33 -34.41 -2.61
C PHE A 750 7.04 -35.68 -1.83
#